data_AF-A0A1V6NIS5-F1
#
_entry.id   AF-A0A1V6NIS5-F1
#
_cell.length_a   1.000
_cell.length_b   1.000
_cell.length_c   1.000
_cell.angle_alpha   90.00
_cell.angle_beta   90.00
_cell.angle_gamma   90.00
#
_symmetry.space_group_name_H-M   'P 1'
#
loop_
_entity.id
_entity.type
_entity.pdbx_description
1 polymer ?
#
loop_
_entity_poly.entity_id
_entity_poly.type
_entity_poly.pdbx_seq_one_letter_code
_entity_poly.pdbx_strand_id
1 'polypeptide(L)'
;MVSRDRSNSYVGTSSPVFVPRRRRYSEDSLRLTHVRSQHNLQVTVSKTIINRLATYGVDTRAINKVTIEHCLPIDNDWVAWEDLLNNPLGVSDATLSKMLRLRPVSGSHPWINSKVKLNGDRTYVLYIRSFVLKAHELRDIIMSFHGSGIETRTTLSWLDCINIMQPAQRVYVRYVGQTCRSGAVRFREDLLRWQRGFISKFFQVMGELYPQSLDSAAVYELRGSYLPNIAEQREQALIVLLGLPSLLNQRLWPVNLFTPNQAHEESFRKLGTRTIARLSISEFHPLHDLVPLEDWAKKVQVYAETHPLSVCFWKNKVHPFSDSLRHMIIEQGRPLAFEGKFVLFLVVGDRQTALAYRKASAFFSRSSDTSALLKGFLTRLWSWEYDRPMNHAKYDICRLIAAGAMPFVDFCPWLKAEGADVLEASRLLKEYTSFVKPIIILSLAARPSSVVASGFSHAFGYPQSCKFREKVGRLNLIHCETDFCCIQIPCFHPGLARYSVNPETFAKVLDMTLWILLLAISVVLDSAATFEGRSREDWCIYIKNNVEKTLNDQNFYSHYDDLKAQLHGERPKWRSTTLNMRERSHLAVASRPIKDRFLMVGFALDEPGSSRRRQQAWTLWHLNIPELHSHINRQRKDDWFLWANNLTKGTSFLADASVSAILGSGATLASQERPRRQQLSPGTTERPRKRQKLQQEPIKKNEAITISEGLHVPTDRDIVPSSIRRFLEDLSFKSSGPVNHQEVVRLVSSELSIALLPSQLVDACQLLEQEWGISRPSRFQAQYQQSWNGAPVAIWRNSKFAIFWEDPDGQKFKFVLCTPSSTSQALSSKGKFIFFTQDGIDLWDDNGTPYRTQEGTLGTGASATFPLCRLFHTQDQEYLGYQLVRLWEQETGLTWNSVVAQQLRRASGMTEANAPGSVNEICAKVFQGQSRSLVCLNWPTEKLQPYQGNPQPSDALWLLQRCLHDNWPMGGVVFIGDPSKFIWRLDNFWVKLWK
;
A
#
# COMPACT_ATOMS: atom_id res chain seq x y z
N MET A 1 -75.56 -23.73 3.70
CA MET A 1 -76.29 -22.48 3.37
C MET A 1 -75.25 -21.37 3.19
N VAL A 2 -75.12 -20.90 1.95
CA VAL A 2 -74.43 -19.69 1.45
C VAL A 2 -72.96 -19.45 1.87
N SER A 3 -72.08 -19.80 0.92
CA SER A 3 -70.73 -19.27 0.74
C SER A 3 -70.73 -17.74 0.62
N ARG A 4 -69.79 -17.07 1.29
CA ARG A 4 -69.36 -15.71 0.93
C ARG A 4 -67.86 -15.53 1.11
N ASP A 5 -67.22 -15.28 -0.02
CA ASP A 5 -65.85 -14.86 -0.22
C ASP A 5 -65.45 -13.69 0.68
N ARG A 6 -64.28 -13.81 1.33
CA ARG A 6 -63.57 -12.68 1.92
C ARG A 6 -62.45 -12.26 0.98
N SER A 7 -62.70 -11.18 0.25
CA SER A 7 -61.69 -10.37 -0.41
C SER A 7 -60.78 -9.74 0.66
N ASN A 8 -59.51 -10.12 0.64
CA ASN A 8 -58.45 -9.45 1.38
C ASN A 8 -58.11 -8.12 0.68
N SER A 9 -58.72 -7.02 1.11
CA SER A 9 -58.20 -5.69 0.85
C SER A 9 -57.01 -5.43 1.78
N TYR A 10 -55.79 -5.52 1.22
CA TYR A 10 -54.60 -4.97 1.83
C TYR A 10 -54.79 -3.46 1.98
N VAL A 11 -55.14 -3.00 3.17
CA VAL A 11 -54.95 -1.60 3.56
C VAL A 11 -53.45 -1.41 3.71
N GLY A 12 -52.84 -0.83 2.67
CA GLY A 12 -51.46 -0.37 2.71
C GLY A 12 -51.31 0.62 3.85
N THR A 13 -50.59 0.22 4.91
CA THR A 13 -50.07 1.15 5.89
C THR A 13 -49.12 2.08 5.17
N SER A 14 -49.52 3.35 5.06
CA SER A 14 -48.67 4.42 4.59
C SER A 14 -47.37 4.39 5.38
N SER A 15 -46.27 4.16 4.67
CA SER A 15 -44.93 4.32 5.24
C SER A 15 -44.84 5.69 5.92
N PRO A 16 -44.21 5.81 7.10
CA PRO A 16 -44.09 7.09 7.76
C PRO A 16 -43.33 8.01 6.80
N VAL A 17 -44.01 9.06 6.35
CA VAL A 17 -43.41 10.15 5.60
C VAL A 17 -42.26 10.67 6.44
N PHE A 18 -41.04 10.38 5.97
CA PHE A 18 -39.81 10.83 6.60
C PHE A 18 -39.77 12.34 6.45
N VAL A 19 -40.32 13.07 7.43
CA VAL A 19 -40.21 14.53 7.48
C VAL A 19 -38.73 14.85 7.71
N PRO A 20 -38.02 15.50 6.78
CA PRO A 20 -36.63 15.84 6.98
C PRO A 20 -36.55 16.81 8.16
N ARG A 21 -35.90 16.40 9.25
CA ARG A 21 -35.48 17.32 10.30
C ARG A 21 -34.42 18.25 9.69
N ARG A 22 -34.86 19.36 9.07
CA ARG A 22 -34.02 20.54 8.86
C ARG A 22 -33.37 20.85 10.20
N ARG A 23 -32.04 20.89 10.26
CA ARG A 23 -31.32 21.42 11.42
C ARG A 23 -31.79 22.85 11.64
N ARG A 24 -32.71 23.04 12.60
CA ARG A 24 -33.06 24.35 13.15
C ARG A 24 -31.88 24.85 13.98
N TYR A 25 -30.78 25.26 13.33
CA TYR A 25 -30.19 26.53 13.76
C TYR A 25 -31.21 27.57 13.31
N SER A 26 -31.68 28.44 14.20
CA SER A 26 -32.59 29.52 13.80
C SER A 26 -32.00 30.20 12.56
N GLU A 27 -32.71 30.16 11.43
CA GLU A 27 -32.24 30.68 10.13
C GLU A 27 -31.80 32.16 10.21
N ASP A 28 -32.18 32.87 11.27
CA ASP A 28 -31.79 34.24 11.57
C ASP A 28 -30.37 34.42 12.14
N SER A 29 -29.72 33.37 12.68
CA SER A 29 -28.48 33.54 13.47
C SER A 29 -27.18 33.57 12.66
N LEU A 30 -27.23 33.23 11.37
CA LEU A 30 -26.04 33.13 10.50
C LEU A 30 -26.10 33.95 9.22
N ARG A 31 -27.16 34.75 8.99
CA ARG A 31 -27.21 35.63 7.80
C ARG A 31 -26.09 36.65 7.85
N LEU A 32 -25.14 36.54 6.91
CA LEU A 32 -24.00 37.46 6.82
C LEU A 32 -24.38 38.75 6.08
N THR A 33 -25.55 38.80 5.45
CA THR A 33 -26.07 39.93 4.67
C THR A 33 -26.17 41.24 5.46
N HIS A 34 -26.26 41.21 6.79
CA HIS A 34 -26.30 42.40 7.64
C HIS A 34 -24.90 42.93 8.03
N VAL A 35 -23.84 42.20 7.69
CA VAL A 35 -22.46 42.54 8.04
C VAL A 35 -21.90 43.52 7.01
N ARG A 36 -21.74 44.80 7.38
CA ARG A 36 -21.35 45.88 6.44
C ARG A 36 -19.83 46.11 6.31
N SER A 37 -18.99 45.47 7.12
CA SER A 37 -17.53 45.69 7.10
C SER A 37 -16.73 44.39 7.09
N GLN A 38 -15.60 44.38 6.38
CA GLN A 38 -14.69 43.23 6.32
C GLN A 38 -14.29 42.75 7.71
N HIS A 39 -14.02 43.70 8.61
CA HIS A 39 -13.67 43.42 9.99
C HIS A 39 -14.77 42.62 10.69
N ASN A 40 -16.03 43.04 10.57
CA ASN A 40 -17.15 42.34 11.18
C ASN A 40 -17.34 40.94 10.55
N LEU A 41 -17.10 40.78 9.24
CA LEU A 41 -17.16 39.46 8.60
C LEU A 41 -16.04 38.55 9.10
N GLN A 42 -14.81 39.06 9.25
CA GLN A 42 -13.71 38.32 9.87
C GLN A 42 -14.04 37.89 11.30
N VAL A 43 -14.63 38.77 12.11
CA VAL A 43 -15.05 38.46 13.48
C VAL A 43 -16.12 37.37 13.49
N THR A 44 -17.13 37.46 12.62
CA THR A 44 -18.20 36.46 12.53
C THR A 44 -17.71 35.09 12.04
N VAL A 45 -16.86 35.06 10.99
CA VAL A 45 -16.25 33.82 10.50
C VAL A 45 -15.32 33.21 11.55
N SER A 46 -14.50 34.03 12.22
CA SER A 46 -13.65 33.62 13.34
C SER A 46 -14.47 32.97 14.46
N LYS A 47 -15.54 33.63 14.90
CA LYS A 47 -16.45 33.12 15.94
C LYS A 47 -17.09 31.80 15.51
N THR A 48 -17.50 31.69 14.24
CA THR A 48 -18.04 30.44 13.67
C THR A 48 -17.01 29.30 13.70
N ILE A 49 -15.77 29.55 13.29
CA ILE A 49 -14.68 28.57 13.33
C ILE A 49 -14.43 28.12 14.78
N ILE A 50 -14.28 29.06 15.72
CA ILE A 50 -14.05 28.78 17.14
C ILE A 50 -15.22 27.99 17.75
N ASN A 51 -16.46 28.39 17.49
CA ASN A 51 -17.64 27.67 17.98
C ASN A 51 -17.73 26.26 17.42
N ARG A 52 -17.42 26.07 16.12
CA ARG A 52 -17.38 24.73 15.51
C ARG A 52 -16.27 23.89 16.14
N LEU A 53 -15.05 24.42 16.28
CA LEU A 53 -13.94 23.74 16.94
C LEU A 53 -14.30 23.30 18.37
N ALA A 54 -14.92 24.19 19.16
CA ALA A 54 -15.39 23.89 20.50
C ALA A 54 -16.49 22.80 20.49
N THR A 55 -17.45 22.87 19.54
CA THR A 55 -18.49 21.85 19.36
C THR A 55 -17.88 20.48 19.02
N TYR A 56 -16.75 20.46 18.32
CA TYR A 56 -15.97 19.26 18.03
C TYR A 56 -14.87 18.98 19.07
N GLY A 57 -14.97 19.52 20.28
CA GLY A 57 -14.12 19.17 21.42
C GLY A 57 -12.63 19.55 21.27
N VAL A 58 -12.31 20.55 20.45
CA VAL A 58 -10.97 21.13 20.34
C VAL A 58 -10.81 22.25 21.37
N ASP A 59 -9.70 22.28 22.11
CA ASP A 59 -9.39 23.38 23.05
C ASP A 59 -9.12 24.67 22.27
N THR A 60 -10.05 25.63 22.38
CA THR A 60 -9.99 26.90 21.66
C THR A 60 -9.20 27.98 22.40
N ARG A 61 -8.76 27.75 23.65
CA ARG A 61 -8.04 28.77 24.46
C ARG A 61 -6.73 29.22 23.83
N ALA A 62 -6.05 28.32 23.12
CA ALA A 62 -4.80 28.60 22.41
C ALA A 62 -5.01 29.10 20.97
N ILE A 63 -6.25 29.15 20.49
CA ILE A 63 -6.57 29.52 19.10
C ILE A 63 -6.82 31.02 19.03
N ASN A 64 -5.80 31.76 18.64
CA ASN A 64 -5.89 33.20 18.39
C ASN A 64 -6.13 33.50 16.90
N LYS A 65 -6.31 34.80 16.57
CA LYS A 65 -6.53 35.26 15.20
C LYS A 65 -5.43 34.82 14.23
N VAL A 66 -4.17 34.78 14.68
CA VAL A 66 -3.01 34.36 13.87
C VAL A 66 -3.12 32.89 13.48
N THR A 67 -3.59 32.03 14.38
CA THR A 67 -3.77 30.60 14.13
C THR A 67 -4.80 30.31 13.04
N ILE A 68 -5.82 31.14 12.88
CA ILE A 68 -6.92 30.93 11.91
C ILE A 68 -6.92 31.92 10.75
N GLU A 69 -5.91 32.79 10.66
CA GLU A 69 -5.85 33.89 9.69
C GLU A 69 -6.06 33.42 8.24
N HIS A 70 -5.54 32.23 7.88
CA HIS A 70 -5.72 31.65 6.54
C HIS A 70 -7.14 31.19 6.22
N CYS A 71 -8.02 31.15 7.21
CA CYS A 71 -9.44 30.84 7.08
C CYS A 71 -10.33 32.09 7.14
N LEU A 72 -9.75 33.29 7.30
CA LEU A 72 -10.53 34.52 7.47
C LEU A 72 -10.76 35.24 6.12
N PRO A 73 -11.91 35.93 5.98
CA PRO A 73 -12.24 36.77 4.83
C PRO A 73 -11.17 37.80 4.48
N ILE A 74 -10.74 37.76 3.22
CA ILE A 74 -9.85 38.75 2.61
C ILE A 74 -10.58 39.74 1.71
N ASP A 75 -11.84 39.46 1.39
CA ASP A 75 -12.74 40.26 0.58
C ASP A 75 -14.08 40.46 1.31
N ASN A 76 -14.93 41.32 0.74
CA ASN A 76 -16.27 41.65 1.24
C ASN A 76 -17.36 40.83 0.53
N ASP A 77 -17.04 39.63 0.04
CA ASP A 77 -17.99 38.78 -0.69
C ASP A 77 -18.86 37.96 0.29
N TRP A 78 -19.75 38.65 1.01
CA TRP A 78 -20.55 38.06 2.09
C TRP A 78 -21.37 36.85 1.60
N VAL A 79 -21.85 36.88 0.35
CA VAL A 79 -22.64 35.81 -0.26
C VAL A 79 -21.80 34.54 -0.40
N ALA A 80 -20.58 34.65 -0.96
CA ALA A 80 -19.70 33.50 -1.10
C ALA A 80 -19.29 32.90 0.27
N TRP A 81 -19.09 33.74 1.29
CA TRP A 81 -18.79 33.29 2.66
C TRP A 81 -20.00 32.64 3.34
N GLU A 82 -21.20 33.15 3.12
CA GLU A 82 -22.43 32.56 3.62
C GLU A 82 -22.69 31.19 2.97
N ASP A 83 -22.50 31.10 1.64
CA ASP A 83 -22.55 29.85 0.90
C ASP A 83 -21.51 28.84 1.41
N LEU A 84 -20.29 29.27 1.71
CA LEU A 84 -19.26 28.39 2.27
C LEU A 84 -19.63 27.87 3.65
N LEU A 85 -20.20 28.71 4.52
CA LEU A 85 -20.57 28.30 5.87
C LEU A 85 -21.82 27.39 5.89
N ASN A 86 -22.78 27.63 5.00
CA ASN A 86 -24.08 26.94 5.00
C ASN A 86 -24.16 25.78 4.02
N ASN A 87 -23.56 25.90 2.83
CA ASN A 87 -23.58 24.91 1.76
C ASN A 87 -22.20 24.73 1.07
N PRO A 88 -21.19 24.24 1.80
CA PRO A 88 -19.83 24.13 1.28
C PRO A 88 -19.69 23.23 0.04
N LEU A 89 -20.59 22.26 -0.16
CA LEU A 89 -20.62 21.40 -1.36
C LEU A 89 -20.96 22.18 -2.64
N GLY A 90 -21.70 23.29 -2.54
CA GLY A 90 -22.11 24.11 -3.68
C GLY A 90 -21.08 25.16 -4.10
N VAL A 91 -20.14 25.51 -3.22
CA VAL A 91 -19.10 26.50 -3.52
C VAL A 91 -18.16 25.97 -4.58
N SER A 92 -17.93 26.71 -5.66
CA SER A 92 -17.02 26.30 -6.74
C SER A 92 -15.54 26.38 -6.35
N ASP A 93 -14.70 25.65 -7.05
CA ASP A 93 -13.25 25.73 -6.90
C ASP A 93 -12.67 27.12 -7.19
N ALA A 94 -13.24 27.84 -8.16
CA ALA A 94 -12.82 29.20 -8.49
C ALA A 94 -13.17 30.16 -7.35
N THR A 95 -14.39 30.06 -6.82
CA THR A 95 -14.87 30.83 -5.66
C THR A 95 -13.99 30.55 -4.45
N LEU A 96 -13.79 29.28 -4.09
CA LEU A 96 -12.98 28.90 -2.94
C LEU A 96 -11.52 29.33 -3.10
N SER A 97 -10.98 29.24 -4.32
CA SER A 97 -9.60 29.65 -4.61
C SER A 97 -9.39 31.15 -4.42
N LYS A 98 -10.37 31.96 -4.82
CA LYS A 98 -10.39 33.40 -4.55
C LYS A 98 -10.45 33.67 -3.04
N MET A 99 -11.42 33.08 -2.34
CA MET A 99 -11.66 33.30 -0.90
C MET A 99 -10.45 32.98 -0.03
N LEU A 100 -9.75 31.88 -0.31
CA LEU A 100 -8.65 31.38 0.54
C LEU A 100 -7.25 31.60 -0.07
N ARG A 101 -7.13 32.37 -1.16
CA ARG A 101 -5.89 32.57 -1.95
C ARG A 101 -5.21 31.24 -2.31
N LEU A 102 -6.00 30.27 -2.72
CA LEU A 102 -5.50 28.96 -3.06
C LEU A 102 -4.65 29.02 -4.32
N ARG A 103 -3.54 28.30 -4.31
CA ARG A 103 -2.68 28.12 -5.48
C ARG A 103 -2.98 26.75 -6.09
N PRO A 104 -3.44 26.66 -7.35
CA PRO A 104 -3.51 25.38 -8.04
C PRO A 104 -2.11 24.79 -8.22
N VAL A 105 -1.95 23.50 -7.93
CA VAL A 105 -0.69 22.79 -8.09
C VAL A 105 -0.68 22.09 -9.45
N SER A 106 -0.10 22.74 -10.45
CA SER A 106 0.14 22.11 -11.75
C SER A 106 1.22 21.03 -11.59
N GLY A 107 1.01 19.83 -12.15
CA GLY A 107 1.89 18.65 -12.00
C GLY A 107 3.34 18.79 -12.51
N SER A 108 3.71 19.99 -12.97
CA SER A 108 5.06 20.41 -13.39
C SER A 108 5.80 21.23 -12.35
N HIS A 109 5.21 21.52 -11.19
CA HIS A 109 5.90 22.35 -10.20
C HIS A 109 7.21 21.64 -9.79
N PRO A 110 8.38 22.25 -10.05
CA PRO A 110 9.63 21.71 -9.57
C PRO A 110 9.48 21.55 -8.07
N TRP A 111 9.97 20.41 -7.57
CA TRP A 111 10.04 20.12 -6.15
C TRP A 111 10.27 21.44 -5.42
N ILE A 112 9.37 21.81 -4.51
CA ILE A 112 9.74 22.80 -3.49
C ILE A 112 10.98 22.16 -2.90
N ASN A 113 12.15 22.67 -3.29
CA ASN A 113 13.41 22.25 -2.72
C ASN A 113 13.12 22.32 -1.26
N SER A 114 13.08 21.17 -0.60
CA SER A 114 13.12 21.11 0.83
C SER A 114 14.49 21.71 1.16
N LYS A 115 14.59 23.05 1.15
CA LYS A 115 15.39 23.77 2.09
C LYS A 115 14.80 23.37 3.43
N VAL A 116 15.13 22.14 3.85
CA VAL A 116 15.39 21.85 5.23
C VAL A 116 16.28 23.02 5.60
N LYS A 117 15.72 24.01 6.29
CA LYS A 117 16.57 25.03 6.91
C LYS A 117 17.61 24.20 7.67
N LEU A 118 18.88 24.61 7.64
CA LEU A 118 19.99 23.90 8.29
C LEU A 118 19.68 23.45 9.74
N ASN A 119 18.66 24.04 10.38
CA ASN A 119 18.15 23.74 11.70
C ASN A 119 17.13 22.57 11.80
N GLY A 120 16.85 21.81 10.73
CA GLY A 120 16.03 20.58 10.81
C GLY A 120 14.50 20.76 10.88
N ASP A 121 13.99 22.00 10.89
CA ASP A 121 12.55 22.26 10.91
C ASP A 121 11.87 21.92 9.57
N ARG A 122 10.94 20.98 9.61
CA ARG A 122 10.11 20.61 8.45
C ARG A 122 9.00 21.63 8.27
N THR A 123 9.01 22.32 7.14
CA THR A 123 7.89 23.15 6.72
C THR A 123 6.73 22.27 6.24
N TYR A 124 5.56 22.45 6.84
CA TYR A 124 4.33 21.81 6.40
C TYR A 124 3.56 22.74 5.44
N VAL A 125 2.88 22.15 4.46
CA VAL A 125 1.99 22.81 3.51
C VAL A 125 0.59 22.24 3.71
N LEU A 126 -0.39 23.14 3.86
CA LEU A 126 -1.80 22.79 3.83
C LEU A 126 -2.29 22.75 2.39
N TYR A 127 -3.03 21.71 2.05
CA TYR A 127 -3.59 21.52 0.72
C TYR A 127 -5.04 21.05 0.77
N ILE A 128 -5.77 21.38 -0.29
CA ILE A 128 -7.14 20.96 -0.53
C ILE A 128 -7.16 20.17 -1.83
N ARG A 129 -7.78 18.99 -1.83
CA ARG A 129 -8.18 18.29 -3.05
C ARG A 129 -9.64 18.57 -3.29
N SER A 130 -10.03 18.75 -4.54
CA SER A 130 -11.41 18.96 -4.94
C SER A 130 -11.77 18.00 -6.05
N PHE A 131 -12.86 17.28 -5.84
CA PHE A 131 -13.47 16.35 -6.79
C PHE A 131 -14.78 16.97 -7.25
N VAL A 132 -14.84 17.28 -8.55
CA VAL A 132 -16.03 17.86 -9.16
C VAL A 132 -16.93 16.73 -9.63
N LEU A 133 -18.15 16.70 -9.11
CA LEU A 133 -19.18 15.73 -9.46
C LEU A 133 -20.47 16.47 -9.79
N LYS A 134 -21.43 15.80 -10.42
CA LYS A 134 -22.84 16.23 -10.40
C LYS A 134 -23.54 15.64 -9.18
N ALA A 135 -24.64 16.25 -8.76
CA ALA A 135 -25.40 15.79 -7.59
C ALA A 135 -25.86 14.32 -7.72
N HIS A 136 -26.29 13.89 -8.91
CA HIS A 136 -26.63 12.47 -9.13
C HIS A 136 -25.41 11.55 -9.08
N GLU A 137 -24.25 11.97 -9.60
CA GLU A 137 -23.01 11.18 -9.56
C GLU A 137 -22.57 10.95 -8.10
N LEU A 138 -22.68 11.98 -7.25
CA LEU A 138 -22.42 11.84 -5.82
C LEU A 138 -23.45 10.93 -5.14
N ARG A 139 -24.74 10.99 -5.54
CA ARG A 139 -25.77 10.07 -5.06
C ARG A 139 -25.43 8.62 -5.41
N ASP A 140 -24.96 8.34 -6.62
CA ASP A 140 -24.58 6.98 -7.04
C ASP A 140 -23.37 6.46 -6.27
N ILE A 141 -22.38 7.30 -5.99
CA ILE A 141 -21.25 6.96 -5.11
C ILE A 141 -21.76 6.62 -3.71
N ILE A 142 -22.68 7.41 -3.15
CA ILE A 142 -23.29 7.16 -1.84
C ILE A 142 -24.09 5.85 -1.85
N MET A 143 -24.85 5.57 -2.91
CA MET A 143 -25.60 4.32 -3.05
C MET A 143 -24.66 3.12 -3.18
N SER A 144 -23.56 3.24 -3.92
CA SER A 144 -22.52 2.21 -4.01
C SER A 144 -21.84 1.98 -2.66
N PHE A 145 -21.59 3.04 -1.89
CA PHE A 145 -21.12 2.93 -0.52
C PHE A 145 -22.14 2.20 0.37
N HIS A 146 -23.40 2.61 0.37
CA HIS A 146 -24.45 1.96 1.15
C HIS A 146 -24.62 0.49 0.76
N GLY A 147 -24.59 0.19 -0.55
CA GLY A 147 -24.61 -1.18 -1.08
C GLY A 147 -23.38 -2.01 -0.67
N SER A 148 -22.21 -1.37 -0.55
CA SER A 148 -20.97 -1.98 -0.02
C SER A 148 -20.95 -2.06 1.51
N GLY A 149 -22.01 -1.63 2.18
CA GLY A 149 -22.05 -1.53 3.61
C GLY A 149 -21.09 -0.48 4.17
N ILE A 150 -21.09 0.74 3.62
CA ILE A 150 -20.34 1.92 4.06
C ILE A 150 -21.32 3.08 4.16
N GLU A 151 -21.97 3.19 5.31
CA GLU A 151 -22.87 4.28 5.68
C GLU A 151 -22.18 5.02 6.81
N THR A 152 -21.83 6.27 6.56
CA THR A 152 -21.11 7.11 7.53
C THR A 152 -21.90 8.38 7.73
N ARG A 153 -21.67 9.06 8.86
CA ARG A 153 -22.25 10.39 9.08
C ARG A 153 -21.93 11.37 7.93
N THR A 154 -20.77 11.20 7.30
CA THR A 154 -20.36 11.96 6.11
C THR A 154 -21.28 11.66 4.91
N THR A 155 -21.50 10.38 4.57
CA THR A 155 -22.33 10.02 3.42
C THR A 155 -23.80 10.39 3.61
N LEU A 156 -24.32 10.28 4.84
CA LEU A 156 -25.65 10.78 5.20
C LEU A 156 -25.75 12.30 5.07
N SER A 157 -24.75 13.04 5.57
CA SER A 157 -24.72 14.49 5.44
C SER A 157 -24.62 14.93 3.97
N TRP A 158 -23.87 14.20 3.14
CA TRP A 158 -23.82 14.44 1.70
C TRP A 158 -25.18 14.22 1.05
N LEU A 159 -25.87 13.13 1.41
CA LEU A 159 -27.18 12.79 0.89
C LEU A 159 -28.21 13.88 1.24
N ASP A 160 -28.23 14.34 2.49
CA ASP A 160 -29.09 15.44 2.93
C ASP A 160 -28.83 16.72 2.13
N CYS A 161 -27.57 17.06 1.88
CA CYS A 161 -27.18 18.23 1.09
C CYS A 161 -27.61 18.12 -0.38
N ILE A 162 -27.37 16.98 -1.05
CA ILE A 162 -27.69 16.83 -2.48
C ILE A 162 -29.17 16.58 -2.75
N ASN A 163 -29.95 16.16 -1.76
CA ASN A 163 -31.39 15.91 -1.92
C ASN A 163 -32.19 17.18 -2.25
N ILE A 164 -31.67 18.34 -1.87
CA ILE A 164 -32.26 19.65 -2.22
C ILE A 164 -31.64 20.26 -3.49
N MET A 165 -30.65 19.61 -4.10
CA MET A 165 -29.94 20.10 -5.29
C MET A 165 -30.53 19.49 -6.57
N GLN A 166 -30.38 20.20 -7.69
CA GLN A 166 -30.77 19.65 -8.99
C GLN A 166 -29.82 18.51 -9.39
N PRO A 167 -30.30 17.42 -10.01
CA PRO A 167 -29.44 16.27 -10.36
C PRO A 167 -28.21 16.62 -11.19
N ALA A 168 -28.32 17.63 -12.08
CA ALA A 168 -27.23 18.09 -12.94
C ALA A 168 -26.33 19.17 -12.29
N GLN A 169 -26.69 19.67 -11.11
CA GLN A 169 -25.92 20.69 -10.39
C GLN A 169 -24.55 20.12 -9.99
N ARG A 170 -23.49 20.91 -10.20
CA ARG A 170 -22.14 20.54 -9.78
C ARG A 170 -21.99 20.65 -8.27
N VAL A 171 -21.34 19.65 -7.70
CA VAL A 171 -20.97 19.54 -6.28
C VAL A 171 -19.47 19.31 -6.17
N TYR A 172 -18.87 19.84 -5.11
CA TYR A 172 -17.43 19.85 -4.90
C TYR A 172 -17.09 19.09 -3.61
N VAL A 173 -16.79 17.80 -3.75
CA VAL A 173 -16.36 16.96 -2.62
C VAL A 173 -14.88 17.23 -2.38
N ARG A 174 -14.50 17.57 -1.15
CA ARG A 174 -13.15 18.06 -0.85
C ARG A 174 -12.41 17.19 0.15
N TYR A 175 -11.08 17.30 0.15
CA TYR A 175 -10.21 16.71 1.16
C TYR A 175 -9.22 17.76 1.61
N VAL A 176 -9.13 18.03 2.91
CA VAL A 176 -8.09 18.87 3.48
C VAL A 176 -6.96 17.98 3.98
N GLY A 177 -5.71 18.37 3.77
CA GLY A 177 -4.59 17.68 4.38
C GLY A 177 -3.38 18.57 4.58
N GLN A 178 -2.43 18.03 5.32
CA GLN A 178 -1.11 18.61 5.48
C GLN A 178 -0.03 17.65 4.96
N THR A 179 1.05 18.21 4.42
CA THR A 179 2.20 17.43 3.98
C THR A 179 3.48 18.25 4.13
N CYS A 180 4.62 17.57 4.31
CA CYS A 180 5.95 18.20 4.24
C CYS A 180 6.51 18.24 2.79
N ARG A 181 5.67 17.88 1.82
CA ARG A 181 5.93 17.88 0.37
C ARG A 181 4.88 18.77 -0.31
N SER A 182 4.80 18.77 -1.63
CA SER A 182 3.63 19.34 -2.32
C SER A 182 2.38 18.49 -2.11
N GLY A 183 1.21 19.11 -2.08
CA GLY A 183 -0.10 18.46 -2.09
C GLY A 183 -0.28 17.53 -3.29
N ALA A 184 0.24 17.90 -4.48
CA ALA A 184 0.14 17.07 -5.69
C ALA A 184 0.93 15.76 -5.58
N VAL A 185 2.17 15.80 -5.07
CA VAL A 185 2.94 14.59 -4.76
C VAL A 185 2.18 13.73 -3.76
N ARG A 186 1.59 14.33 -2.72
CA ARG A 186 0.84 13.57 -1.72
C ARG A 186 -0.43 12.95 -2.30
N PHE A 187 -1.13 13.64 -3.19
CA PHE A 187 -2.30 13.11 -3.90
C PHE A 187 -1.94 11.91 -4.77
N ARG A 188 -0.84 12.00 -5.54
CA ARG A 188 -0.34 10.88 -6.35
C ARG A 188 0.10 9.70 -5.50
N GLU A 189 0.79 9.95 -4.40
CA GLU A 189 1.18 8.90 -3.45
C GLU A 189 -0.02 8.20 -2.85
N ASP A 190 -1.10 8.95 -2.57
CA ASP A 190 -2.33 8.35 -2.15
C ASP A 190 -2.83 7.47 -3.31
N LEU A 191 -3.17 7.99 -4.49
CA LEU A 191 -3.67 7.19 -5.64
C LEU A 191 -2.93 5.85 -5.87
N LEU A 192 -1.60 5.82 -5.70
CA LEU A 192 -0.77 4.63 -5.95
C LEU A 192 -0.68 3.60 -4.80
N ARG A 193 -1.00 3.96 -3.54
CA ARG A 193 -0.62 3.17 -2.35
C ARG A 193 -1.81 2.56 -1.60
N TRP A 194 -2.94 2.42 -2.26
CA TRP A 194 -4.21 2.22 -1.58
C TRP A 194 -4.48 0.79 -1.16
N GLN A 195 -4.62 0.61 0.16
CA GLN A 195 -5.04 -0.66 0.73
C GLN A 195 -6.18 -0.55 1.75
N ARG A 196 -6.41 0.59 2.45
CA ARG A 196 -7.42 0.69 3.55
C ARG A 196 -7.93 2.13 3.81
N GLY A 197 -9.19 2.27 4.24
CA GLY A 197 -9.80 3.51 4.78
C GLY A 197 -10.95 4.10 3.93
N PHE A 198 -11.70 5.07 4.50
CA PHE A 198 -12.83 5.72 3.81
C PHE A 198 -12.41 6.40 2.51
N ILE A 199 -11.34 7.20 2.54
CA ILE A 199 -10.78 7.80 1.32
C ILE A 199 -10.43 6.72 0.31
N SER A 200 -9.79 5.61 0.74
CA SER A 200 -9.39 4.50 -0.13
C SER A 200 -10.57 3.89 -0.87
N LYS A 201 -11.70 3.74 -0.19
CA LYS A 201 -12.92 3.27 -0.83
C LYS A 201 -13.52 4.34 -1.76
N PHE A 202 -13.41 5.61 -1.40
CA PHE A 202 -13.89 6.70 -2.23
C PHE A 202 -13.21 6.78 -3.61
N PHE A 203 -11.87 6.80 -3.74
CA PHE A 203 -11.31 6.72 -5.12
C PHE A 203 -11.50 5.35 -5.77
N GLN A 204 -11.70 4.26 -5.00
CA GLN A 204 -12.07 2.99 -5.63
C GLN A 204 -13.42 3.12 -6.34
N VAL A 205 -14.47 3.53 -5.61
CA VAL A 205 -15.83 3.66 -6.17
C VAL A 205 -15.89 4.77 -7.21
N MET A 206 -15.19 5.89 -7.00
CA MET A 206 -15.09 6.95 -8.00
C MET A 206 -14.32 6.48 -9.24
N GLY A 207 -13.24 5.70 -9.09
CA GLY A 207 -12.50 5.15 -10.24
C GLY A 207 -13.31 4.11 -11.02
N GLU A 208 -14.22 3.39 -10.35
CA GLU A 208 -15.15 2.45 -10.98
C GLU A 208 -16.30 3.16 -11.70
N LEU A 209 -16.95 4.14 -11.06
CA LEU A 209 -18.16 4.79 -11.60
C LEU A 209 -17.88 6.06 -12.42
N TYR A 210 -16.90 6.86 -12.00
CA TYR A 210 -16.64 8.21 -12.51
C TYR A 210 -15.14 8.51 -12.65
N PRO A 211 -14.37 7.73 -13.45
CA PRO A 211 -12.91 7.86 -13.56
C PRO A 211 -12.48 9.24 -14.03
N GLN A 212 -13.26 9.90 -14.90
CA GLN A 212 -12.97 11.26 -15.37
C GLN A 212 -13.00 12.29 -14.24
N SER A 213 -13.91 12.15 -13.27
CA SER A 213 -14.00 13.02 -12.09
C SER A 213 -12.83 12.77 -11.12
N LEU A 214 -12.31 11.54 -11.08
CA LEU A 214 -11.10 11.22 -10.32
C LEU A 214 -9.83 11.80 -10.99
N ASP A 215 -9.71 11.67 -12.31
CA ASP A 215 -8.57 12.16 -13.08
C ASP A 215 -8.51 13.69 -13.17
N SER A 216 -9.67 14.34 -13.17
CA SER A 216 -9.81 15.80 -13.16
C SER A 216 -9.72 16.44 -11.78
N ALA A 217 -9.47 15.64 -10.73
CA ALA A 217 -9.36 16.14 -9.36
C ALA A 217 -8.28 17.22 -9.25
N ALA A 218 -8.69 18.39 -8.77
CA ALA A 218 -7.80 19.52 -8.60
C ALA A 218 -7.13 19.48 -7.22
N VAL A 219 -5.86 19.88 -7.17
CA VAL A 219 -5.11 20.02 -5.92
C VAL A 219 -4.65 21.46 -5.75
N TYR A 220 -4.96 22.02 -4.59
CA TYR A 220 -4.71 23.40 -4.23
C TYR A 220 -3.85 23.48 -2.98
N GLU A 221 -2.93 24.42 -2.90
CA GLU A 221 -2.09 24.70 -1.73
C GLU A 221 -2.37 26.10 -1.16
N LEU A 222 -2.37 26.24 0.17
CA LEU A 222 -2.53 27.52 0.84
C LEU A 222 -1.18 28.27 0.91
N ARG A 223 -1.16 29.54 0.47
CA ARG A 223 0.02 30.41 0.56
C ARG A 223 0.38 30.69 2.03
N GLY A 224 1.67 30.62 2.37
CA GLY A 224 2.18 31.07 3.67
C GLY A 224 1.89 30.15 4.87
N SER A 225 1.53 28.88 4.66
CA SER A 225 1.15 27.94 5.72
C SER A 225 2.32 27.27 6.47
N TYR A 226 3.54 27.84 6.41
CA TYR A 226 4.80 27.21 6.84
C TYR A 226 5.11 27.31 8.35
N LEU A 227 4.11 27.14 9.24
CA LEU A 227 4.33 27.22 10.69
C LEU A 227 4.23 25.82 11.33
N PRO A 228 5.36 25.17 11.69
CA PRO A 228 5.38 23.79 12.16
C PRO A 228 4.62 23.55 13.47
N ASN A 229 4.62 24.54 14.39
CA ASN A 229 4.03 24.40 15.72
C ASN A 229 2.51 24.55 15.79
N ILE A 230 1.87 25.05 14.71
CA ILE A 230 0.41 25.26 14.67
C ILE A 230 -0.26 24.57 13.47
N ALA A 231 0.47 23.74 12.72
CA ALA A 231 0.00 23.14 11.47
C ALA A 231 -1.30 22.32 11.67
N GLU A 232 -1.42 21.64 12.81
CA GLU A 232 -2.60 20.85 13.15
C GLU A 232 -3.83 21.72 13.45
N GLN A 233 -3.70 22.77 14.26
CA GLN A 233 -4.79 23.71 14.53
C GLN A 233 -5.22 24.42 13.24
N ARG A 234 -4.28 24.75 12.35
CA ARG A 234 -4.58 25.37 11.05
C ARG A 234 -5.35 24.42 10.13
N GLU A 235 -4.98 23.14 10.09
CA GLU A 235 -5.70 22.10 9.35
C GLU A 235 -7.12 21.92 9.92
N GLN A 236 -7.25 21.81 11.24
CA GLN A 236 -8.54 21.69 11.93
C GLN A 236 -9.45 22.90 11.67
N ALA A 237 -8.90 24.11 11.73
CA ALA A 237 -9.61 25.35 11.41
C ALA A 237 -10.16 25.34 9.97
N LEU A 238 -9.38 24.84 9.02
CA LEU A 238 -9.79 24.72 7.63
C LEU A 238 -10.85 23.63 7.43
N ILE A 239 -10.73 22.51 8.15
CA ILE A 239 -11.73 21.43 8.15
C ILE A 239 -13.07 21.92 8.70
N VAL A 240 -13.09 22.65 9.82
CA VAL A 240 -14.36 23.17 10.36
C VAL A 240 -14.97 24.28 9.50
N LEU A 241 -14.13 25.07 8.82
CA LEU A 241 -14.60 26.11 7.90
C LEU A 241 -15.38 25.50 6.74
N LEU A 242 -14.74 24.55 6.04
CA LEU A 242 -15.33 23.83 4.91
C LEU A 242 -16.47 22.89 5.36
N GLY A 243 -16.56 22.58 6.66
CA GLY A 243 -17.61 21.78 7.24
C GLY A 243 -17.48 20.29 6.91
N LEU A 244 -17.75 19.44 7.91
CA LEU A 244 -17.77 17.99 7.74
C LEU A 244 -18.66 17.50 6.57
N PRO A 245 -19.81 18.13 6.25
CA PRO A 245 -20.64 17.73 5.11
C PRO A 245 -20.01 17.93 3.73
N SER A 246 -18.85 18.57 3.57
CA SER A 246 -18.18 18.65 2.25
C SER A 246 -16.88 17.86 2.16
N LEU A 247 -16.45 17.24 3.27
CA LEU A 247 -15.10 16.72 3.42
C LEU A 247 -15.00 15.20 3.46
N LEU A 248 -13.96 14.69 2.79
CA LEU A 248 -13.52 13.30 2.77
C LEU A 248 -12.72 12.91 4.02
N ASN A 249 -12.12 13.88 4.71
CA ASN A 249 -11.35 13.67 5.93
C ASN A 249 -12.13 14.15 7.16
N GLN A 250 -12.35 13.24 8.11
CA GLN A 250 -13.04 13.50 9.38
C GLN A 250 -12.06 13.90 10.51
N ARG A 251 -10.97 14.62 10.20
CA ARG A 251 -9.86 14.85 11.14
C ARG A 251 -10.17 15.89 12.24
N LEU A 252 -11.41 15.98 12.69
CA LEU A 252 -11.76 16.65 13.93
C LEU A 252 -11.74 15.58 15.01
N TRP A 253 -10.56 15.38 15.59
CA TRP A 253 -10.40 14.54 16.76
C TRP A 253 -10.79 15.39 17.97
N PRO A 254 -11.93 15.16 18.63
CA PRO A 254 -12.16 15.79 19.92
C PRO A 254 -11.16 15.20 20.93
N VAL A 255 -10.59 16.07 21.77
CA VAL A 255 -9.93 15.62 23.01
C VAL A 255 -10.95 14.91 23.93
N ASN A 256 -12.26 15.19 23.73
CA ASN A 256 -13.38 14.59 24.43
C ASN A 256 -14.38 13.93 23.46
N LEU A 257 -14.18 12.64 23.11
CA LEU A 257 -15.09 11.89 22.22
C LEU A 257 -16.54 11.83 22.71
N PHE A 258 -16.74 12.00 24.02
CA PHE A 258 -18.04 12.33 24.60
C PHE A 258 -17.85 13.07 25.92
N THR A 259 -18.86 13.86 26.27
CA THR A 259 -19.01 14.42 27.62
C THR A 259 -20.02 13.55 28.37
N PRO A 260 -19.61 12.79 29.37
CA PRO A 260 -20.54 12.01 30.17
C PRO A 260 -21.57 12.92 30.84
N ASN A 261 -22.83 12.47 30.85
CA ASN A 261 -23.86 13.10 31.67
C ASN A 261 -23.78 12.59 33.11
N GLN A 262 -24.51 13.25 34.01
CA GLN A 262 -24.55 12.89 35.42
C GLN A 262 -24.98 11.43 35.65
N ALA A 263 -25.94 10.91 34.88
CA ALA A 263 -26.37 9.52 34.99
C ALA A 263 -25.25 8.51 34.69
N HIS A 264 -24.43 8.77 33.66
CA HIS A 264 -23.28 7.92 33.30
C HIS A 264 -22.20 7.96 34.39
N GLU A 265 -21.95 9.13 34.99
CA GLU A 265 -21.05 9.28 36.13
C GLU A 265 -21.56 8.56 37.38
N GLU A 266 -22.85 8.72 37.72
CA GLU A 266 -23.48 8.03 38.85
C GLU A 266 -23.45 6.51 38.67
N SER A 267 -23.67 6.01 37.45
CA SER A 267 -23.52 4.59 37.13
C SER A 267 -22.10 4.07 37.38
N PHE A 268 -21.07 4.85 37.06
CA PHE A 268 -19.69 4.49 37.41
C PHE A 268 -19.47 4.49 38.93
N ARG A 269 -19.89 5.55 39.62
CA ARG A 269 -19.71 5.66 41.08
C ARG A 269 -20.39 4.54 41.86
N LYS A 270 -21.54 4.03 41.37
CA LYS A 270 -22.23 2.87 41.95
C LYS A 270 -21.36 1.61 41.95
N LEU A 271 -20.38 1.48 41.07
CA LEU A 271 -19.43 0.36 41.09
C LEU A 271 -18.51 0.40 42.33
N GLY A 272 -18.43 1.54 43.03
CA GLY A 272 -17.69 1.67 44.28
C GLY A 272 -16.17 1.55 44.11
N THR A 273 -15.65 1.78 42.90
CA THR A 273 -14.21 1.67 42.65
C THR A 273 -13.46 2.84 43.29
N ARG A 274 -12.38 2.54 44.00
CA ARG A 274 -11.37 3.50 44.49
C ARG A 274 -9.97 3.10 44.01
N THR A 275 -9.92 2.59 42.79
CA THR A 275 -8.82 1.83 42.25
C THR A 275 -7.62 2.71 41.97
N ILE A 276 -7.79 3.74 41.13
CA ILE A 276 -6.69 4.62 40.72
C ILE A 276 -6.21 5.43 41.92
N ALA A 277 -7.13 5.86 42.78
CA ALA A 277 -6.81 6.48 44.07
C ALA A 277 -5.86 5.62 44.92
N ARG A 278 -6.16 4.33 45.09
CA ARG A 278 -5.29 3.39 45.84
C ARG A 278 -3.95 3.17 45.16
N LEU A 279 -3.95 2.92 43.85
CA LEU A 279 -2.71 2.72 43.10
C LEU A 279 -1.79 3.95 43.18
N SER A 280 -2.34 5.16 43.24
CA SER A 280 -1.55 6.40 43.24
C SER A 280 -0.67 6.60 44.48
N ILE A 281 -0.99 5.93 45.58
CA ILE A 281 -0.23 5.95 46.84
C ILE A 281 0.49 4.63 47.12
N SER A 282 0.36 3.64 46.23
CA SER A 282 0.93 2.32 46.41
C SER A 282 2.38 2.27 45.92
N GLU A 283 3.17 1.35 46.51
CA GLU A 283 4.55 1.11 46.10
C GLU A 283 4.62 0.08 44.96
N PHE A 284 5.43 0.40 43.95
CA PHE A 284 5.72 -0.48 42.83
C PHE A 284 7.21 -0.77 42.80
N HIS A 285 7.57 -2.05 42.90
CA HIS A 285 8.96 -2.48 42.99
C HIS A 285 9.39 -3.11 41.66
N PRO A 286 10.62 -2.86 41.19
CA PRO A 286 11.19 -3.60 40.07
C PRO A 286 11.11 -5.10 40.31
N LEU A 287 10.69 -5.86 39.31
CA LEU A 287 10.87 -7.32 39.35
C LEU A 287 12.36 -7.62 39.46
N HIS A 288 12.70 -8.58 40.33
CA HIS A 288 14.04 -9.15 40.38
C HIS A 288 14.33 -9.84 39.04
N ASP A 289 15.53 -9.60 38.51
CA ASP A 289 16.03 -10.14 37.23
C ASP A 289 15.36 -9.57 35.96
N LEU A 290 16.02 -8.60 35.33
CA LEU A 290 15.64 -8.06 34.01
C LEU A 290 16.20 -8.88 32.83
N VAL A 291 17.07 -9.87 33.08
CA VAL A 291 17.73 -10.66 32.03
C VAL A 291 16.69 -11.32 31.09
N PRO A 292 15.58 -11.91 31.57
CA PRO A 292 14.55 -12.47 30.69
C PRO A 292 13.92 -11.43 29.74
N LEU A 293 13.75 -10.19 30.20
CA LEU A 293 13.17 -9.10 29.41
C LEU A 293 14.14 -8.63 28.33
N GLU A 294 15.43 -8.50 28.66
CA GLU A 294 16.47 -8.15 27.70
C GLU A 294 16.66 -9.24 26.64
N ASP A 295 16.68 -10.50 27.05
CA ASP A 295 16.76 -11.66 26.16
C ASP A 295 15.54 -11.75 25.24
N TRP A 296 14.34 -11.53 25.77
CA TRP A 296 13.11 -11.45 24.97
C TRP A 296 13.20 -10.34 23.92
N ALA A 297 13.60 -9.13 24.32
CA ALA A 297 13.71 -8.00 23.41
C ALA A 297 14.79 -8.23 22.34
N LYS A 298 15.88 -8.93 22.70
CA LYS A 298 16.91 -9.39 21.76
C LYS A 298 16.35 -10.40 20.75
N LYS A 299 15.53 -11.37 21.17
CA LYS A 299 14.86 -12.31 20.25
C LYS A 299 13.91 -11.59 19.29
N VAL A 300 13.17 -10.58 19.76
CA VAL A 300 12.33 -9.71 18.91
C VAL A 300 13.17 -9.02 17.83
N GLN A 301 14.34 -8.47 18.21
CA GLN A 301 15.26 -7.82 17.28
C GLN A 301 15.86 -8.81 16.28
N VAL A 302 16.36 -9.96 16.75
CA VAL A 302 16.95 -11.01 15.90
C VAL A 302 15.93 -11.52 14.87
N TYR A 303 14.67 -11.72 15.27
CA TYR A 303 13.64 -12.11 14.31
C TYR A 303 13.41 -11.02 13.25
N ALA A 304 13.39 -9.74 13.65
CA ALA A 304 13.24 -8.62 12.72
C ALA A 304 14.41 -8.51 11.73
N GLU A 305 15.64 -8.78 12.18
CA GLU A 305 16.86 -8.75 11.38
C GLU A 305 16.96 -9.93 10.41
N THR A 306 16.43 -11.10 10.80
CA THR A 306 16.39 -12.30 9.96
C THR A 306 15.21 -12.30 8.99
N HIS A 307 14.14 -11.57 9.27
CA HIS A 307 12.92 -11.47 8.44
C HIS A 307 12.57 -10.04 7.99
N PRO A 308 13.52 -9.23 7.49
CA PRO A 308 13.33 -7.79 7.30
C PRO A 308 12.27 -7.46 6.23
N LEU A 309 12.05 -8.35 5.27
CA LEU A 309 11.06 -8.16 4.21
C LEU A 309 9.63 -8.44 4.66
N SER A 310 9.41 -9.33 5.62
CA SER A 310 8.07 -9.68 6.09
C SER A 310 7.58 -8.73 7.18
N VAL A 311 8.45 -8.40 8.16
CA VAL A 311 8.05 -7.65 9.36
C VAL A 311 8.49 -6.19 9.40
N CYS A 312 9.55 -5.83 8.68
CA CYS A 312 10.15 -4.49 8.69
C CYS A 312 9.93 -3.67 7.41
N PHE A 313 9.22 -4.24 6.44
CA PHE A 313 9.00 -3.59 5.15
C PHE A 313 7.80 -2.63 5.19
N TRP A 314 8.04 -1.36 4.90
CA TRP A 314 6.99 -0.34 4.81
C TRP A 314 7.32 0.70 3.74
N LYS A 315 6.33 1.04 2.91
CA LYS A 315 6.48 2.03 1.82
C LYS A 315 7.72 1.77 0.93
N ASN A 316 7.89 0.54 0.49
CA ASN A 316 8.98 0.11 -0.40
C ASN A 316 10.40 0.28 0.19
N LYS A 317 10.49 0.35 1.52
CA LYS A 317 11.77 0.42 2.24
C LYS A 317 11.74 -0.52 3.44
N VAL A 318 12.84 -1.23 3.65
CA VAL A 318 13.10 -1.95 4.89
C VAL A 318 13.56 -0.95 5.95
N HIS A 319 12.88 -0.93 7.09
CA HIS A 319 13.28 -0.14 8.25
C HIS A 319 13.95 -1.07 9.26
N PRO A 320 15.26 -0.91 9.55
CA PRO A 320 15.95 -1.79 10.49
C PRO A 320 15.35 -1.65 11.89
N PHE A 321 15.37 -2.75 12.64
CA PHE A 321 15.03 -2.75 14.05
C PHE A 321 16.24 -2.22 14.83
N SER A 322 16.21 -0.96 15.24
CA SER A 322 17.37 -0.32 15.90
C SER A 322 17.49 -0.72 17.38
N ASP A 323 18.69 -0.57 17.95
CA ASP A 323 18.89 -0.70 19.39
C ASP A 323 18.00 0.25 20.18
N SER A 324 17.78 1.47 19.68
CA SER A 324 16.84 2.41 20.32
C SER A 324 15.43 1.85 20.40
N LEU A 325 14.99 1.10 19.37
CA LEU A 325 13.69 0.44 19.36
C LEU A 325 13.65 -0.72 20.35
N ARG A 326 14.75 -1.49 20.46
CA ARG A 326 14.91 -2.52 21.50
C ARG A 326 14.79 -1.92 22.90
N HIS A 327 15.55 -0.87 23.19
CA HIS A 327 15.47 -0.17 24.48
C HIS A 327 14.06 0.37 24.75
N MET A 328 13.41 0.93 23.73
CA MET A 328 12.03 1.40 23.88
C MET A 328 11.07 0.27 24.27
N ILE A 329 11.12 -0.90 23.62
CA ILE A 329 10.23 -2.03 23.98
C ILE A 329 10.53 -2.57 25.37
N ILE A 330 11.79 -2.55 25.81
CA ILE A 330 12.19 -2.92 27.19
C ILE A 330 11.57 -1.92 28.18
N GLU A 331 11.76 -0.62 27.97
CA GLU A 331 11.27 0.40 28.90
C GLU A 331 9.74 0.43 29.01
N GLN A 332 9.00 0.40 27.89
CA GLN A 332 7.53 0.38 27.96
C GLN A 332 6.97 -0.96 28.46
N GLY A 333 7.71 -2.05 28.23
CA GLY A 333 7.35 -3.40 28.64
C GLY A 333 7.91 -3.77 30.01
N ARG A 334 8.55 -2.87 30.75
CA ARG A 334 9.08 -3.18 32.08
C ARG A 334 7.91 -3.25 33.08
N PRO A 335 7.54 -4.43 33.61
CA PRO A 335 6.55 -4.51 34.67
C PRO A 335 7.17 -4.11 36.01
N LEU A 336 6.36 -3.52 36.89
CA LEU A 336 6.68 -3.43 38.31
C LEU A 336 5.69 -4.27 39.12
N ALA A 337 6.20 -4.93 40.16
CA ALA A 337 5.39 -5.69 41.09
C ALA A 337 4.70 -4.75 42.08
N PHE A 338 3.39 -4.89 42.21
CA PHE A 338 2.60 -4.23 43.23
C PHE A 338 3.01 -4.79 44.61
N GLU A 339 3.46 -3.90 45.51
CA GLU A 339 3.97 -4.25 46.84
C GLU A 339 5.07 -5.33 46.81
N GLY A 340 5.79 -5.46 45.68
CA GLY A 340 6.84 -6.46 45.48
C GLY A 340 6.33 -7.91 45.30
N LYS A 341 5.01 -8.13 45.26
CA LYS A 341 4.42 -9.48 45.25
C LYS A 341 4.04 -9.99 43.86
N PHE A 342 3.35 -9.17 43.05
CA PHE A 342 2.80 -9.62 41.77
C PHE A 342 2.66 -8.50 40.75
N VAL A 343 2.67 -8.84 39.47
CA VAL A 343 2.34 -7.89 38.41
C VAL A 343 0.82 -7.79 38.28
N LEU A 344 0.29 -6.59 38.54
CA LEU A 344 -1.14 -6.35 38.62
C LEU A 344 -1.84 -6.51 37.26
N PHE A 345 -1.40 -5.77 36.24
CA PHE A 345 -1.98 -5.88 34.90
C PHE A 345 -1.00 -5.55 33.78
N LEU A 346 -1.34 -5.99 32.56
CA LEU A 346 -0.60 -5.77 31.32
C LEU A 346 -1.53 -5.23 30.23
N VAL A 347 -1.07 -4.25 29.46
CA VAL A 347 -1.77 -3.80 28.25
C VAL A 347 -1.10 -4.39 27.01
N VAL A 348 -1.88 -5.06 26.17
CA VAL A 348 -1.40 -5.66 24.91
C VAL A 348 -1.99 -4.91 23.72
N GLY A 349 -1.14 -4.18 22.98
CA GLY A 349 -1.45 -3.52 21.72
C GLY A 349 -1.51 -4.47 20.51
N ASP A 350 -1.89 -3.94 19.34
CA ASP A 350 -1.92 -4.70 18.09
C ASP A 350 -0.54 -4.70 17.39
N ARG A 351 -0.08 -3.52 16.96
CA ARG A 351 1.19 -3.36 16.23
C ARG A 351 1.75 -1.95 16.36
N GLN A 352 3.06 -1.85 16.21
CA GLN A 352 3.77 -0.58 16.14
C GLN A 352 3.34 0.25 14.92
N THR A 353 3.08 1.54 15.14
CA THR A 353 2.87 2.47 14.01
C THR A 353 4.20 2.76 13.32
N ALA A 354 4.18 2.99 12.00
CA ALA A 354 5.41 3.32 11.25
C ALA A 354 6.15 4.57 11.75
N LEU A 355 5.46 5.48 12.44
CA LEU A 355 6.10 6.61 13.10
C LEU A 355 6.72 6.22 14.45
N ALA A 356 6.05 5.37 15.23
CA ALA A 356 6.56 4.92 16.53
C ALA A 356 7.78 4.02 16.36
N TYR A 357 7.71 3.07 15.44
CA TYR A 357 8.82 2.18 15.07
C TYR A 357 10.08 2.96 14.68
N ARG A 358 9.96 3.96 13.79
CA ARG A 358 11.11 4.74 13.31
C ARG A 358 11.70 5.70 14.33
N LYS A 359 10.87 6.17 15.27
CA LYS A 359 11.30 7.11 16.32
C LYS A 359 11.62 6.43 17.64
N ALA A 360 11.47 5.10 17.72
CA ALA A 360 11.51 4.36 18.97
C ALA A 360 10.69 5.05 20.08
N SER A 361 9.43 5.38 19.77
CA SER A 361 8.56 6.08 20.73
C SER A 361 7.56 5.13 21.38
N ALA A 362 7.60 5.02 22.70
CA ALA A 362 6.64 4.23 23.48
C ALA A 362 5.20 4.72 23.32
N PHE A 363 4.24 3.80 23.50
CA PHE A 363 2.81 4.08 23.32
C PHE A 363 2.32 5.23 24.22
N PHE A 364 2.58 5.13 25.53
CA PHE A 364 2.11 6.12 26.50
C PHE A 364 2.97 7.40 26.56
N SER A 365 4.27 7.31 26.28
CA SER A 365 5.18 8.46 26.30
C SER A 365 4.99 9.40 25.11
N ARG A 366 4.42 8.89 24.01
CA ARG A 366 4.14 9.70 22.82
C ARG A 366 2.83 10.49 22.98
N SER A 367 2.82 11.71 22.46
CA SER A 367 1.60 12.48 22.13
C SER A 367 0.92 11.87 20.90
N SER A 368 0.43 10.64 21.01
CA SER A 368 -0.41 10.03 19.98
C SER A 368 -1.87 10.19 20.36
N ASP A 369 -2.73 10.44 19.38
CA ASP A 369 -4.17 10.60 19.63
C ASP A 369 -4.77 9.41 20.39
N THR A 370 -4.27 8.20 20.09
CA THR A 370 -4.73 6.96 20.72
C THR A 370 -4.32 6.85 22.19
N SER A 371 -3.07 7.17 22.52
CA SER A 371 -2.58 7.13 23.90
C SER A 371 -3.12 8.29 24.73
N ALA A 372 -3.23 9.49 24.15
CA ALA A 372 -3.87 10.64 24.77
C ALA A 372 -5.33 10.36 25.11
N LEU A 373 -6.05 9.67 24.23
CA LEU A 373 -7.43 9.28 24.48
C LEU A 373 -7.56 8.33 25.67
N LEU A 374 -6.76 7.25 25.70
CA LEU A 374 -6.79 6.30 26.82
C LEU A 374 -6.40 6.98 28.14
N LYS A 375 -5.39 7.85 28.12
CA LYS A 375 -5.00 8.67 29.29
C LYS A 375 -6.13 9.59 29.74
N GLY A 376 -6.81 10.27 28.81
CA GLY A 376 -7.94 11.15 29.11
C GLY A 376 -9.11 10.40 29.77
N PHE A 377 -9.42 9.20 29.28
CA PHE A 377 -10.42 8.33 29.93
C PHE A 377 -10.02 7.99 31.36
N LEU A 378 -8.81 7.48 31.58
CA LEU A 378 -8.35 7.07 32.90
C LEU A 378 -8.24 8.25 33.87
N THR A 379 -7.74 9.41 33.44
CA THR A 379 -7.71 10.64 34.26
C THR A 379 -9.12 11.08 34.65
N ARG A 380 -10.09 11.00 33.74
CA ARG A 380 -11.49 11.33 34.07
C ARG A 380 -12.07 10.34 35.08
N LEU A 381 -11.91 9.04 34.85
CA LEU A 381 -12.39 8.02 35.78
C LEU A 381 -11.75 8.18 37.17
N TRP A 382 -10.45 8.52 37.23
CA TRP A 382 -9.78 8.83 38.48
C TRP A 382 -10.45 9.99 39.22
N SER A 383 -10.81 11.06 38.50
CA SER A 383 -11.51 12.20 39.13
C SER A 383 -12.88 11.85 39.70
N TRP A 384 -13.53 10.78 39.20
CA TRP A 384 -14.83 10.32 39.67
C TRP A 384 -14.77 9.40 40.88
N GLU A 385 -13.61 8.82 41.20
CA GLU A 385 -13.41 8.01 42.40
C GLU A 385 -13.33 8.86 43.69
N TYR A 386 -13.24 10.20 43.57
CA TYR A 386 -13.18 11.12 44.70
C TYR A 386 -14.50 11.89 44.89
N ASP A 387 -15.00 11.92 46.13
CA ASP A 387 -16.25 12.60 46.50
C ASP A 387 -16.13 14.15 46.55
N ARG A 388 -14.96 14.73 46.25
CA ARG A 388 -14.73 16.18 46.30
C ARG A 388 -14.22 16.73 44.96
N PRO A 389 -14.69 17.91 44.51
CA PRO A 389 -14.13 18.61 43.36
C PRO A 389 -12.70 19.03 43.67
N MET A 390 -11.74 18.23 43.22
CA MET A 390 -10.31 18.52 43.37
C MET A 390 -9.71 18.95 42.03
N ASN A 391 -8.67 19.77 42.12
CA ASN A 391 -7.97 20.34 40.97
C ASN A 391 -7.47 19.22 40.03
N HIS A 392 -7.93 19.21 38.77
CA HIS A 392 -7.56 18.21 37.75
C HIS A 392 -6.05 18.05 37.56
N ALA A 393 -5.25 19.07 37.88
CA ALA A 393 -3.79 19.02 37.85
C ALA A 393 -3.17 17.96 38.80
N LYS A 394 -3.91 17.47 39.80
CA LYS A 394 -3.45 16.41 40.71
C LYS A 394 -3.66 14.99 40.16
N TYR A 395 -4.54 14.81 39.17
CA TYR A 395 -4.93 13.49 38.63
C TYR A 395 -4.16 13.18 37.33
N ASP A 396 -2.85 13.02 37.45
CA ASP A 396 -2.01 12.72 36.29
C ASP A 396 -1.69 11.23 36.20
N ILE A 397 -2.42 10.52 35.32
CA ILE A 397 -2.18 9.10 35.04
C ILE A 397 -0.74 8.84 34.53
N CYS A 398 -0.05 9.87 34.01
CA CYS A 398 1.33 9.74 33.60
C CYS A 398 2.26 9.40 34.77
N ARG A 399 1.90 9.75 36.01
CA ARG A 399 2.67 9.33 37.20
C ARG A 399 2.62 7.82 37.42
N LEU A 400 1.44 7.21 37.28
CA LEU A 400 1.28 5.76 37.38
C LEU A 400 1.99 5.03 36.24
N ILE A 401 1.93 5.58 35.03
CA ILE A 401 2.66 5.05 33.87
C ILE A 401 4.17 5.14 34.09
N ALA A 402 4.68 6.28 34.57
CA ALA A 402 6.11 6.48 34.86
C ALA A 402 6.58 5.59 36.02
N ALA A 403 5.70 5.33 36.99
CA ALA A 403 5.89 4.35 38.05
C ALA A 403 5.65 2.90 37.58
N GLY A 404 5.67 2.61 36.27
CA GLY A 404 5.60 1.25 35.72
C GLY A 404 4.36 0.43 36.07
N ALA A 405 3.29 1.08 36.57
CA ALA A 405 2.04 0.41 36.94
C ALA A 405 1.23 -0.05 35.71
N MET A 406 1.59 0.41 34.52
CA MET A 406 0.87 0.15 33.26
C MET A 406 1.82 -0.34 32.16
N PRO A 407 2.46 -1.52 32.30
CA PRO A 407 3.33 -2.05 31.26
C PRO A 407 2.54 -2.25 29.96
N PHE A 408 3.19 -1.94 28.84
CA PHE A 408 2.60 -2.00 27.50
C PHE A 408 3.50 -2.79 26.55
N VAL A 409 2.92 -3.79 25.88
CA VAL A 409 3.60 -4.51 24.79
C VAL A 409 2.71 -4.56 23.56
N ASP A 410 3.28 -4.42 22.37
CA ASP A 410 2.55 -4.71 21.14
C ASP A 410 2.61 -6.21 20.85
N PHE A 411 1.48 -6.82 20.51
CA PHE A 411 1.46 -8.19 20.03
C PHE A 411 2.39 -8.38 18.83
N CYS A 412 2.34 -7.46 17.85
CA CYS A 412 3.33 -7.37 16.79
C CYS A 412 4.33 -6.23 17.10
N PRO A 413 5.53 -6.52 17.64
CA PRO A 413 6.53 -5.50 17.93
C PRO A 413 7.13 -4.84 16.66
N TRP A 414 6.75 -5.33 15.48
CA TRP A 414 7.20 -4.85 14.17
C TRP A 414 6.12 -4.06 13.41
N LEU A 415 6.43 -3.63 12.18
CA LEU A 415 5.52 -2.84 11.34
C LEU A 415 4.38 -3.68 10.77
N LYS A 416 4.65 -4.95 10.49
CA LYS A 416 3.75 -5.88 9.83
C LYS A 416 4.00 -7.29 10.37
N ALA A 417 2.98 -8.13 10.34
CA ALA A 417 3.10 -9.56 10.58
C ALA A 417 1.93 -10.27 9.89
N GLU A 418 2.23 -11.19 8.98
CA GLU A 418 1.26 -12.03 8.26
C GLU A 418 1.73 -13.49 8.25
N GLY A 419 0.81 -14.44 8.12
CA GLY A 419 1.14 -15.87 8.07
C GLY A 419 2.00 -16.32 9.26
N ALA A 420 3.20 -16.86 8.97
CA ALA A 420 4.14 -17.35 9.96
C ALA A 420 4.59 -16.29 10.97
N ASP A 421 4.69 -15.01 10.56
CA ASP A 421 5.08 -13.93 11.48
C ASP A 421 4.05 -13.73 12.60
N VAL A 422 2.77 -14.08 12.35
CA VAL A 422 1.72 -14.01 13.38
C VAL A 422 1.96 -15.06 14.46
N LEU A 423 2.39 -16.25 14.05
CA LEU A 423 2.67 -17.35 14.99
C LEU A 423 3.91 -17.02 15.82
N GLU A 424 4.94 -16.44 15.22
CA GLU A 424 6.12 -16.00 15.96
C GLU A 424 5.79 -14.85 16.92
N ALA A 425 4.98 -13.88 16.49
CA ALA A 425 4.49 -12.82 17.38
C ALA A 425 3.72 -13.40 18.58
N SER A 426 2.91 -14.45 18.38
CA SER A 426 2.24 -15.17 19.47
C SER A 426 3.24 -15.87 20.39
N ARG A 427 4.26 -16.53 19.84
CA ARG A 427 5.31 -17.20 20.61
C ARG A 427 6.09 -16.21 21.49
N LEU A 428 6.48 -15.07 20.92
CA LEU A 428 7.20 -14.01 21.63
C LEU A 428 6.33 -13.34 22.70
N LEU A 429 5.04 -13.13 22.44
CA LEU A 429 4.11 -12.61 23.45
C LEU A 429 3.92 -13.63 24.58
N LYS A 430 3.79 -14.93 24.25
CA LYS A 430 3.71 -16.02 25.24
C LYS A 430 4.91 -15.98 26.17
N GLU A 431 6.11 -15.97 25.59
CA GLU A 431 7.39 -15.92 26.30
C GLU A 431 7.44 -14.74 27.28
N TYR A 432 7.05 -13.55 26.83
CA TYR A 432 6.94 -12.37 27.69
C TYR A 432 5.96 -12.58 28.85
N THR A 433 4.75 -13.06 28.56
CA THR A 433 3.73 -13.25 29.59
C THR A 433 4.07 -14.34 30.60
N SER A 434 4.82 -15.37 30.21
CA SER A 434 5.21 -16.48 31.09
C SER A 434 6.16 -16.04 32.21
N PHE A 435 7.03 -15.04 31.99
CA PHE A 435 7.88 -14.50 33.05
C PHE A 435 7.23 -13.33 33.80
N VAL A 436 6.45 -12.48 33.12
CA VAL A 436 5.76 -11.33 33.77
C VAL A 436 4.61 -11.79 34.67
N LYS A 437 3.89 -12.85 34.28
CA LYS A 437 2.74 -13.42 34.99
C LYS A 437 1.72 -12.39 35.51
N PRO A 438 1.15 -11.52 34.64
CA PRO A 438 0.17 -10.51 35.07
C PRO A 438 -1.12 -11.15 35.59
N ILE A 439 -1.83 -10.51 36.53
CA ILE A 439 -3.17 -10.98 36.96
C ILE A 439 -4.20 -10.67 35.87
N ILE A 440 -4.16 -9.46 35.33
CA ILE A 440 -5.11 -8.99 34.31
C ILE A 440 -4.38 -8.64 33.02
N ILE A 441 -4.94 -9.02 31.88
CA ILE A 441 -4.48 -8.61 30.55
C ILE A 441 -5.60 -7.82 29.86
N LEU A 442 -5.34 -6.54 29.57
CA LEU A 442 -6.18 -5.72 28.70
C LEU A 442 -5.67 -5.84 27.26
N SER A 443 -6.39 -6.57 26.41
CA SER A 443 -5.98 -6.78 25.01
C SER A 443 -6.73 -5.84 24.05
N LEU A 444 -5.98 -4.99 23.34
CA LEU A 444 -6.52 -3.94 22.47
C LEU A 444 -6.59 -4.42 21.01
N ALA A 445 -7.80 -4.55 20.47
CA ALA A 445 -8.14 -5.09 19.14
C ALA A 445 -8.41 -6.60 19.09
N ALA A 446 -9.06 -7.03 17.99
CA ALA A 446 -9.49 -8.41 17.79
C ALA A 446 -8.33 -9.41 17.73
N ARG A 447 -7.24 -9.05 17.03
CA ARG A 447 -6.11 -9.95 16.79
C ARG A 447 -5.33 -10.29 18.07
N PRO A 448 -4.79 -9.33 18.85
CA PRO A 448 -4.17 -9.65 20.13
C PRO A 448 -5.17 -10.30 21.10
N SER A 449 -6.44 -9.88 21.09
CA SER A 449 -7.45 -10.51 21.96
C SER A 449 -7.68 -11.99 21.63
N SER A 450 -7.72 -12.33 20.34
CA SER A 450 -7.86 -13.72 19.88
C SER A 450 -6.64 -14.57 20.23
N VAL A 451 -5.43 -14.00 20.17
CA VAL A 451 -4.20 -14.69 20.57
C VAL A 451 -4.20 -14.97 22.07
N VAL A 452 -4.45 -13.96 22.89
CA VAL A 452 -4.53 -14.10 24.36
C VAL A 452 -5.61 -15.12 24.73
N ALA A 453 -6.78 -15.07 24.08
CA ALA A 453 -7.88 -16.01 24.32
C ALA A 453 -7.52 -17.48 24.05
N SER A 454 -6.49 -17.75 23.23
CA SER A 454 -6.00 -19.10 22.94
C SER A 454 -4.92 -19.60 23.90
N GLY A 455 -4.63 -18.86 24.97
CA GLY A 455 -3.43 -19.09 25.79
C GLY A 455 -2.15 -18.93 24.95
N PHE A 456 -2.18 -17.99 23.98
CA PHE A 456 -1.08 -17.68 23.06
C PHE A 456 -0.70 -18.79 22.06
N SER A 457 -1.48 -19.88 21.99
CA SER A 457 -1.17 -21.03 21.14
C SER A 457 -1.39 -20.77 19.64
N HIS A 458 -2.35 -19.90 19.29
CA HIS A 458 -2.66 -19.59 17.89
C HIS A 458 -3.42 -18.27 17.72
N ALA A 459 -3.51 -17.77 16.48
CA ALA A 459 -4.20 -16.51 16.18
C ALA A 459 -5.75 -16.56 16.30
N PHE A 460 -6.35 -17.72 16.52
CA PHE A 460 -7.79 -17.97 16.40
C PHE A 460 -8.47 -18.42 17.71
N GLY A 461 -8.16 -17.77 18.85
CA GLY A 461 -8.76 -18.11 20.15
C GLY A 461 -10.27 -17.89 20.26
N TYR A 462 -10.86 -17.09 19.38
CA TYR A 462 -12.32 -17.02 19.27
C TYR A 462 -12.83 -17.94 18.17
N PRO A 463 -13.78 -18.86 18.48
CA PRO A 463 -14.45 -19.66 17.47
C PRO A 463 -15.08 -18.79 16.39
N GLN A 464 -15.19 -19.28 15.15
CA GLN A 464 -15.86 -18.54 14.06
C GLN A 464 -17.32 -18.16 14.41
N SER A 465 -17.97 -18.95 15.27
CA SER A 465 -19.32 -18.68 15.78
C SER A 465 -19.38 -17.50 16.77
N CYS A 466 -18.25 -17.11 17.37
CA CYS A 466 -18.19 -16.04 18.36
C CYS A 466 -17.51 -14.80 17.76
N LYS A 467 -18.24 -13.68 17.75
CA LYS A 467 -17.68 -12.44 17.23
C LYS A 467 -16.89 -11.74 18.33
N PHE A 468 -15.69 -11.24 18.00
CA PHE A 468 -14.85 -10.45 18.92
C PHE A 468 -15.64 -9.41 19.74
N ARG A 469 -16.60 -8.71 19.11
CA ARG A 469 -17.47 -7.72 19.77
C ARG A 469 -18.24 -8.26 20.99
N GLU A 470 -18.67 -9.52 20.95
CA GLU A 470 -19.43 -10.15 22.03
C GLU A 470 -18.52 -10.41 23.24
N LYS A 471 -17.21 -10.58 22.99
CA LYS A 471 -16.17 -10.76 23.99
C LYS A 471 -15.62 -9.45 24.54
N VAL A 472 -15.81 -8.33 23.86
CA VAL A 472 -15.39 -7.01 24.36
C VAL A 472 -16.10 -6.72 25.68
N GLY A 473 -15.30 -6.37 26.70
CA GLY A 473 -15.74 -6.13 28.07
C GLY A 473 -16.26 -7.38 28.79
N ARG A 474 -15.85 -8.59 28.40
CA ARG A 474 -16.12 -9.82 29.15
C ARG A 474 -14.83 -10.37 29.75
N LEU A 475 -14.88 -10.80 31.00
CA LEU A 475 -13.75 -11.40 31.68
C LEU A 475 -13.60 -12.85 31.21
N ASN A 476 -12.46 -13.16 30.60
CA ASN A 476 -12.14 -14.54 30.20
C ASN A 476 -10.98 -15.05 31.06
N LEU A 477 -11.15 -16.24 31.63
CA LEU A 477 -10.08 -16.93 32.33
C LEU A 477 -9.18 -17.58 31.28
N ILE A 478 -7.90 -17.26 31.31
CA ILE A 478 -6.91 -17.76 30.36
C ILE A 478 -5.89 -18.60 31.10
N HIS A 479 -5.84 -19.88 30.75
CA HIS A 479 -4.80 -20.81 31.17
C HIS A 479 -3.68 -20.81 30.13
N CYS A 480 -2.45 -20.55 30.58
CA CYS A 480 -1.28 -20.71 29.72
C CYS A 480 -0.31 -21.63 30.44
N GLU A 481 0.00 -22.77 29.82
CA GLU A 481 0.83 -23.82 30.43
C GLU A 481 0.21 -24.31 31.76
N THR A 482 0.93 -25.13 32.53
CA THR A 482 0.35 -25.77 33.73
C THR A 482 0.23 -24.81 34.92
N ASP A 483 1.01 -23.71 34.96
CA ASP A 483 1.21 -22.94 36.20
C ASP A 483 0.87 -21.44 36.08
N PHE A 484 0.36 -20.97 34.92
CA PHE A 484 0.01 -19.57 34.72
C PHE A 484 -1.47 -19.39 34.32
N CYS A 485 -2.21 -18.69 35.19
CA CYS A 485 -3.59 -18.32 34.98
C CYS A 485 -3.77 -16.80 35.14
N CYS A 486 -4.53 -16.20 34.23
CA CYS A 486 -4.81 -14.76 34.23
C CYS A 486 -6.23 -14.44 33.71
N ILE A 487 -6.65 -13.20 33.90
CA ILE A 487 -7.94 -12.68 33.42
C ILE A 487 -7.69 -11.80 32.21
N GLN A 488 -8.27 -12.16 31.06
CA GLN A 488 -8.30 -11.31 29.90
C GLN A 488 -9.56 -10.42 29.89
N ILE A 489 -9.37 -9.14 29.59
CA ILE A 489 -10.43 -8.18 29.25
C ILE A 489 -10.22 -7.72 27.81
N PRO A 490 -10.95 -8.25 26.82
CA PRO A 490 -10.86 -7.80 25.43
C PRO A 490 -11.43 -6.39 25.29
N CYS A 491 -10.73 -5.53 24.55
CA CYS A 491 -11.10 -4.14 24.37
C CYS A 491 -10.96 -3.71 22.91
N PHE A 492 -11.86 -2.83 22.44
CA PHE A 492 -11.65 -2.18 21.15
C PHE A 492 -10.38 -1.34 21.17
N HIS A 493 -9.59 -1.39 20.09
CA HIS A 493 -8.42 -0.52 19.98
C HIS A 493 -8.87 0.95 19.98
N PRO A 494 -8.34 1.83 20.85
CA PRO A 494 -8.82 3.22 20.94
C PRO A 494 -8.67 3.99 19.61
N GLY A 495 -7.68 3.61 18.81
CA GLY A 495 -7.46 4.14 17.46
C GLY A 495 -8.56 3.81 16.43
N LEU A 496 -9.59 3.02 16.81
CA LEU A 496 -10.82 2.84 16.02
C LEU A 496 -11.79 4.02 16.16
N ALA A 497 -11.67 4.85 17.21
CA ALA A 497 -12.57 5.97 17.47
C ALA A 497 -12.72 6.92 16.26
N ARG A 498 -11.60 7.26 15.60
CA ARG A 498 -11.55 8.09 14.36
C ARG A 498 -12.33 7.52 13.18
N TYR A 499 -12.68 6.25 13.21
CA TYR A 499 -13.38 5.57 12.13
C TYR A 499 -14.79 5.14 12.56
N SER A 500 -15.21 5.46 13.79
CA SER A 500 -16.57 5.14 14.24
C SER A 500 -17.57 6.07 13.60
N VAL A 501 -18.69 5.52 13.13
CA VAL A 501 -19.84 6.29 12.62
C VAL A 501 -20.45 7.13 13.76
N ASN A 502 -20.47 6.57 14.97
CA ASN A 502 -20.86 7.21 16.20
C ASN A 502 -19.69 7.20 17.20
N PRO A 503 -18.83 8.25 17.18
CA PRO A 503 -17.71 8.37 18.11
C PRO A 503 -18.15 8.38 19.58
N GLU A 504 -19.33 8.92 19.89
CA GLU A 504 -19.88 8.97 21.24
C GLU A 504 -20.21 7.57 21.76
N THR A 505 -20.97 6.77 21.00
CA THR A 505 -21.29 5.38 21.39
C THR A 505 -20.02 4.53 21.51
N PHE A 506 -19.08 4.67 20.57
CA PHE A 506 -17.77 4.00 20.67
C PHE A 506 -17.06 4.36 21.97
N ALA A 507 -17.06 5.65 22.30
CA ALA A 507 -16.39 6.16 23.46
C ALA A 507 -17.05 5.72 24.77
N LYS A 508 -18.39 5.64 24.82
CA LYS A 508 -19.12 5.02 25.94
C LYS A 508 -18.75 3.55 26.12
N VAL A 509 -18.70 2.78 25.04
CA VAL A 509 -18.28 1.37 25.09
C VAL A 509 -16.83 1.24 25.57
N LEU A 510 -15.91 2.07 25.07
CA LEU A 510 -14.53 2.08 25.52
C LEU A 510 -14.43 2.44 27.00
N ASP A 511 -15.13 3.50 27.44
CA ASP A 511 -15.16 3.97 28.82
C ASP A 511 -15.69 2.88 29.77
N MET A 512 -16.84 2.29 29.45
CA MET A 512 -17.42 1.20 30.24
C MET A 512 -16.53 -0.05 30.26
N THR A 513 -15.72 -0.31 29.22
CA THR A 513 -14.71 -1.39 29.26
C THR A 513 -13.63 -1.09 30.31
N LEU A 514 -13.25 0.18 30.46
CA LEU A 514 -12.29 0.61 31.48
C LEU A 514 -12.88 0.57 32.89
N TRP A 515 -14.20 0.74 33.05
CA TRP A 515 -14.87 0.52 34.34
C TRP A 515 -14.69 -0.93 34.81
N ILE A 516 -14.85 -1.89 33.91
CA ILE A 516 -14.64 -3.32 34.19
C ILE A 516 -13.18 -3.57 34.59
N LEU A 517 -12.23 -2.94 33.91
CA LEU A 517 -10.81 -3.02 34.27
C LEU A 517 -10.55 -2.49 35.69
N LEU A 518 -11.05 -1.30 36.01
CA LEU A 518 -10.85 -0.69 37.33
C LEU A 518 -11.53 -1.50 38.44
N LEU A 519 -12.72 -2.03 38.19
CA LEU A 519 -13.41 -2.91 39.13
C LEU A 519 -12.65 -4.23 39.34
N ALA A 520 -12.15 -4.84 38.26
CA ALA A 520 -11.34 -6.06 38.37
C ALA A 520 -10.06 -5.83 39.18
N ILE A 521 -9.38 -4.71 38.96
CA ILE A 521 -8.23 -4.32 39.78
C ILE A 521 -8.66 -4.09 41.24
N SER A 522 -9.77 -3.40 41.52
CA SER A 522 -10.23 -3.21 42.91
C SER A 522 -10.39 -4.54 43.64
N VAL A 523 -11.07 -5.50 43.00
CA VAL A 523 -11.28 -6.84 43.56
C VAL A 523 -9.96 -7.57 43.78
N VAL A 524 -8.97 -7.42 42.89
CA VAL A 524 -7.61 -7.95 43.10
C VAL A 524 -7.00 -7.37 44.36
N LEU A 525 -7.01 -6.04 44.49
CA LEU A 525 -6.43 -5.35 45.64
C LEU A 525 -7.14 -5.72 46.96
N ASP A 526 -8.45 -5.92 46.93
CA ASP A 526 -9.25 -6.31 48.11
C ASP A 526 -9.06 -7.76 48.53
N SER A 527 -8.64 -8.63 47.60
CA SER A 527 -8.48 -10.07 47.83
C SER A 527 -7.03 -10.52 47.95
N ALA A 528 -6.05 -9.65 47.68
CA ALA A 528 -4.63 -10.00 47.65
C ALA A 528 -4.14 -10.70 48.94
N ALA A 529 -4.49 -10.17 50.12
CA ALA A 529 -4.12 -10.78 51.40
C ALA A 529 -4.79 -12.14 51.64
N THR A 530 -6.06 -12.29 51.23
CA THR A 530 -6.84 -13.53 51.43
C THR A 530 -6.34 -14.69 50.57
N PHE A 531 -5.77 -14.38 49.41
CA PHE A 531 -5.27 -15.35 48.44
C PHE A 531 -3.74 -15.50 48.45
N GLU A 532 -3.06 -14.89 49.42
CA GLU A 532 -1.64 -15.15 49.66
C GLU A 532 -1.43 -16.64 49.99
N GLY A 533 -0.58 -17.31 49.22
CA GLY A 533 -0.34 -18.77 49.34
C GLY A 533 -1.39 -19.69 48.71
N ARG A 534 -2.47 -19.16 48.12
CA ARG A 534 -3.46 -19.97 47.38
C ARG A 534 -3.07 -20.14 45.91
N SER A 535 -3.76 -21.04 45.21
CA SER A 535 -3.55 -21.21 43.77
C SER A 535 -3.95 -19.93 43.03
N ARG A 536 -3.15 -19.59 42.00
CA ARG A 536 -3.42 -18.43 41.14
C ARG A 536 -4.75 -18.56 40.40
N GLU A 537 -5.09 -19.78 40.00
CA GLU A 537 -6.33 -20.08 39.31
C GLU A 537 -7.55 -19.79 40.20
N ASP A 538 -7.55 -20.25 41.45
CA ASP A 538 -8.63 -19.96 42.40
C ASP A 538 -8.81 -18.46 42.60
N TRP A 539 -7.70 -17.72 42.66
CA TRP A 539 -7.74 -16.27 42.78
C TRP A 539 -8.36 -15.61 41.54
N CYS A 540 -7.96 -16.01 40.34
CA CYS A 540 -8.55 -15.49 39.10
C CYS A 540 -10.04 -15.86 38.96
N ILE A 541 -10.46 -17.05 39.37
CA ILE A 541 -11.86 -17.46 39.44
C ILE A 541 -12.63 -16.57 40.42
N TYR A 542 -12.08 -16.33 41.62
CA TYR A 542 -12.68 -15.45 42.61
C TYR A 542 -12.86 -14.03 42.07
N ILE A 543 -11.81 -13.45 41.47
CA ILE A 543 -11.86 -12.11 40.90
C ILE A 543 -12.95 -12.04 39.82
N LYS A 544 -12.96 -12.99 38.87
CA LYS A 544 -13.96 -13.04 37.81
C LYS A 544 -15.38 -13.09 38.37
N ASN A 545 -15.65 -14.00 39.30
CA ASN A 545 -16.99 -14.19 39.87
C ASN A 545 -17.49 -12.95 40.63
N ASN A 546 -16.62 -12.29 41.40
CA ASN A 546 -17.02 -11.08 42.14
C ASN A 546 -17.27 -9.90 41.20
N VAL A 547 -16.41 -9.71 40.20
CA VAL A 547 -16.61 -8.65 39.19
C VAL A 547 -17.91 -8.88 38.42
N GLU A 548 -18.14 -10.10 37.93
CA GLU A 548 -19.37 -10.43 37.19
C GLU A 548 -20.62 -10.29 38.07
N LYS A 549 -20.56 -10.68 39.35
CA LYS A 549 -21.64 -10.45 40.31
C LYS A 549 -21.95 -8.96 40.46
N THR A 550 -20.95 -8.13 40.77
CA THR A 550 -21.15 -6.67 40.92
C THR A 550 -21.72 -6.02 39.66
N LEU A 551 -21.25 -6.41 38.47
CA LEU A 551 -21.77 -5.88 37.20
C LEU A 551 -23.20 -6.35 36.92
N ASN A 552 -23.54 -7.60 37.24
CA ASN A 552 -24.89 -8.14 37.10
C ASN A 552 -25.88 -7.47 38.06
N ASP A 553 -25.50 -7.29 39.33
CA ASP A 553 -26.33 -6.63 40.35
C ASP A 553 -26.70 -5.18 39.94
N GLN A 554 -25.88 -4.55 39.10
CA GLN A 554 -26.11 -3.19 38.59
C GLN A 554 -26.72 -3.16 37.18
N ASN A 555 -27.17 -4.30 36.63
CA ASN A 555 -27.68 -4.42 35.26
C ASN A 555 -26.72 -3.86 34.19
N PHE A 556 -25.41 -3.84 34.46
CA PHE A 556 -24.41 -3.20 33.61
C PHE A 556 -24.36 -3.83 32.21
N TYR A 557 -24.37 -5.17 32.13
CA TYR A 557 -24.18 -5.86 30.85
C TYR A 557 -25.35 -5.67 29.89
N SER A 558 -26.58 -5.47 30.38
CA SER A 558 -27.73 -5.16 29.55
C SER A 558 -27.51 -3.85 28.79
N HIS A 559 -27.21 -2.77 29.52
CA HIS A 559 -26.93 -1.47 28.92
C HIS A 559 -25.67 -1.49 28.02
N TYR A 560 -24.64 -2.19 28.46
CA TYR A 560 -23.38 -2.29 27.72
C TYR A 560 -23.53 -3.07 26.40
N ASP A 561 -24.31 -4.15 26.40
CA ASP A 561 -24.58 -4.93 25.20
C ASP A 561 -25.47 -4.17 24.21
N ASP A 562 -26.43 -3.37 24.70
CA ASP A 562 -27.21 -2.46 23.86
C ASP A 562 -26.31 -1.43 23.17
N LEU A 563 -25.35 -0.83 23.87
CA LEU A 563 -24.39 0.10 23.27
C LEU A 563 -23.49 -0.61 22.24
N LYS A 564 -23.01 -1.83 22.52
CA LYS A 564 -22.26 -2.64 21.54
C LYS A 564 -23.12 -3.02 20.34
N ALA A 565 -24.40 -3.30 20.54
CA ALA A 565 -25.36 -3.60 19.50
C ALA A 565 -25.67 -2.36 18.66
N GLN A 566 -25.79 -1.17 19.24
CA GLN A 566 -25.91 0.11 18.54
C GLN A 566 -24.66 0.38 17.69
N LEU A 567 -23.47 0.31 18.30
CA LEU A 567 -22.18 0.46 17.61
C LEU A 567 -22.03 -0.51 16.43
N HIS A 568 -22.67 -1.68 16.50
CA HIS A 568 -22.70 -2.64 15.41
C HIS A 568 -23.87 -2.45 14.44
N GLY A 569 -25.06 -2.07 14.88
CA GLY A 569 -26.21 -1.80 14.03
C GLY A 569 -25.97 -0.63 13.09
N GLU A 570 -25.10 0.29 13.52
CA GLU A 570 -24.53 1.38 12.74
C GLU A 570 -23.42 0.93 11.79
N ARG A 571 -22.78 -0.23 12.04
CA ARG A 571 -22.00 -0.86 10.97
C ARG A 571 -23.04 -1.22 9.94
N PRO A 572 -22.87 -0.75 8.70
CA PRO A 572 -23.83 -1.05 7.67
C PRO A 572 -23.97 -2.56 7.66
N LYS A 573 -25.20 -3.03 7.88
CA LYS A 573 -25.49 -4.45 7.76
C LYS A 573 -24.96 -4.80 6.39
N TRP A 574 -23.85 -5.54 6.34
CA TRP A 574 -23.45 -6.23 5.13
C TRP A 574 -24.69 -7.04 4.83
N ARG A 575 -25.54 -6.54 3.92
CA ARG A 575 -26.46 -7.41 3.24
C ARG A 575 -25.49 -8.41 2.66
N SER A 576 -25.57 -9.64 3.16
CA SER A 576 -25.02 -10.77 2.46
C SER A 576 -25.84 -10.92 1.17
N THR A 577 -25.83 -9.93 0.28
CA THR A 577 -25.29 -10.22 -1.03
C THR A 577 -23.90 -10.74 -0.71
N THR A 578 -23.83 -12.06 -0.54
CA THR A 578 -22.64 -12.82 -0.85
C THR A 578 -22.18 -12.24 -2.17
N LEU A 579 -21.29 -11.24 -2.12
CA LEU A 579 -20.51 -10.86 -3.28
C LEU A 579 -19.97 -12.21 -3.72
N ASN A 580 -20.47 -12.70 -4.84
CA ASN A 580 -20.21 -14.07 -5.19
C ASN A 580 -18.68 -14.20 -5.29
N MET A 581 -18.15 -15.41 -5.19
CA MET A 581 -16.71 -15.61 -5.20
C MET A 581 -16.06 -14.90 -6.43
N ARG A 582 -16.81 -14.77 -7.53
CA ARG A 582 -16.48 -13.99 -8.75
C ARG A 582 -16.25 -12.51 -8.44
N GLU A 583 -17.18 -11.80 -7.80
CA GLU A 583 -17.08 -10.36 -7.53
C GLU A 583 -15.96 -10.03 -6.54
N ARG A 584 -15.71 -10.90 -5.55
CA ARG A 584 -14.55 -10.76 -4.65
C ARG A 584 -13.23 -10.98 -5.40
N SER A 585 -13.18 -11.93 -6.32
CA SER A 585 -12.04 -12.13 -7.21
C SER A 585 -11.84 -10.94 -8.16
N HIS A 586 -12.90 -10.39 -8.75
CA HIS A 586 -12.83 -9.19 -9.59
C HIS A 586 -12.30 -7.97 -8.82
N LEU A 587 -12.73 -7.76 -7.57
CA LEU A 587 -12.23 -6.68 -6.71
C LEU A 587 -10.78 -6.91 -6.24
N ALA A 588 -10.38 -8.16 -5.96
CA ALA A 588 -9.01 -8.53 -5.60
C ALA A 588 -8.03 -8.44 -6.79
N VAL A 589 -8.52 -8.68 -8.01
CA VAL A 589 -7.79 -8.51 -9.27
C VAL A 589 -7.73 -7.03 -9.64
N ALA A 590 -8.83 -6.28 -9.50
CA ALA A 590 -8.94 -4.84 -9.79
C ALA A 590 -8.17 -3.94 -8.80
N SER A 591 -7.77 -4.45 -7.64
CA SER A 591 -6.98 -3.72 -6.64
C SER A 591 -5.47 -3.94 -6.75
N ARG A 592 -5.01 -4.82 -7.66
CA ARG A 592 -3.57 -5.02 -7.95
C ARG A 592 -3.07 -4.09 -9.05
N PRO A 593 -1.79 -3.65 -9.04
CA PRO A 593 -1.18 -2.92 -10.14
C PRO A 593 -1.42 -3.64 -11.46
N ILE A 594 -1.74 -2.92 -12.54
CA ILE A 594 -2.10 -3.50 -13.85
C ILE A 594 -1.09 -4.56 -14.32
N LYS A 595 0.21 -4.37 -14.04
CA LYS A 595 1.28 -5.34 -14.39
C LYS A 595 1.17 -6.70 -13.66
N ASP A 596 0.66 -6.74 -12.44
CA ASP A 596 0.51 -7.98 -11.65
C ASP A 596 -0.70 -8.82 -12.08
N ARG A 597 -1.67 -8.22 -12.77
CA ARG A 597 -2.86 -8.92 -13.28
C ARG A 597 -2.55 -9.82 -14.48
N PHE A 598 -1.57 -9.45 -15.29
CA PHE A 598 -1.31 -10.08 -16.58
C PHE A 598 -0.18 -11.11 -16.56
N LEU A 599 0.89 -10.88 -15.78
CA LEU A 599 2.09 -11.74 -15.81
C LEU A 599 1.99 -13.03 -14.99
N MET A 600 1.22 -13.05 -13.90
CA MET A 600 1.10 -14.24 -13.03
C MET A 600 -0.06 -15.15 -13.43
N VAL A 601 -0.99 -14.66 -14.25
CA VAL A 601 -2.30 -15.30 -14.46
C VAL A 601 -2.42 -16.00 -15.82
N GLY A 602 -1.67 -15.57 -16.84
CA GLY A 602 -1.87 -16.01 -18.22
C GLY A 602 -1.08 -17.24 -18.63
N PHE A 603 0.22 -17.30 -18.32
CA PHE A 603 1.14 -18.29 -18.91
C PHE A 603 1.84 -19.17 -17.88
N ALA A 604 2.04 -20.42 -18.28
CA ALA A 604 2.84 -21.44 -17.65
C ALA A 604 4.29 -20.96 -17.41
N LEU A 605 4.62 -20.60 -16.16
CA LEU A 605 5.98 -20.18 -15.77
C LEU A 605 6.81 -21.38 -15.27
N ASP A 606 8.07 -21.42 -15.67
CA ASP A 606 9.03 -22.51 -15.35
C ASP A 606 8.61 -23.90 -15.87
N GLU A 607 9.45 -24.91 -15.65
CA GLU A 607 9.20 -26.27 -16.13
C GLU A 607 8.03 -26.96 -15.40
N PRO A 608 7.32 -27.90 -16.07
CA PRO A 608 6.30 -28.73 -15.45
C PRO A 608 6.73 -29.35 -14.11
N GLY A 609 5.85 -29.31 -13.11
CA GLY A 609 6.10 -29.87 -11.78
C GLY A 609 7.08 -29.11 -10.86
N SER A 610 7.73 -28.05 -11.35
CA SER A 610 8.64 -27.23 -10.54
C SER A 610 7.93 -26.62 -9.30
N SER A 611 8.70 -26.27 -8.26
CA SER A 611 8.16 -25.66 -7.03
C SER A 611 7.43 -24.35 -7.33
N ARG A 612 7.99 -23.53 -8.23
CA ARG A 612 7.37 -22.30 -8.74
C ARG A 612 6.10 -22.59 -9.54
N ARG A 613 6.10 -23.61 -10.40
CA ARG A 613 4.88 -24.02 -11.11
C ARG A 613 3.77 -24.47 -10.15
N ARG A 614 4.11 -25.24 -9.11
CA ARG A 614 3.16 -25.64 -8.05
C ARG A 614 2.57 -24.46 -7.31
N GLN A 615 3.39 -23.46 -6.98
CA GLN A 615 2.92 -22.23 -6.35
C GLN A 615 2.04 -21.39 -7.29
N GLN A 616 2.38 -21.34 -8.59
CA GLN A 616 1.58 -20.67 -9.61
C GLN A 616 0.21 -21.33 -9.76
N ALA A 617 0.17 -22.66 -9.95
CA ALA A 617 -1.06 -23.44 -10.04
C ALA A 617 -1.92 -23.27 -8.78
N TRP A 618 -1.30 -23.30 -7.59
CA TRP A 618 -1.99 -23.05 -6.33
C TRP A 618 -2.60 -21.66 -6.26
N THR A 619 -1.87 -20.65 -6.72
CA THR A 619 -2.36 -19.27 -6.78
C THR A 619 -3.54 -19.15 -7.74
N LEU A 620 -3.41 -19.69 -8.97
CA LEU A 620 -4.45 -19.67 -10.00
C LEU A 620 -5.73 -20.38 -9.56
N TRP A 621 -5.62 -21.53 -8.88
CA TRP A 621 -6.75 -22.26 -8.31
C TRP A 621 -7.55 -21.41 -7.30
N HIS A 622 -6.84 -20.70 -6.42
CA HIS A 622 -7.46 -19.86 -5.38
C HIS A 622 -8.05 -18.56 -5.94
N LEU A 623 -7.57 -18.09 -7.10
CA LEU A 623 -8.16 -16.95 -7.80
C LEU A 623 -9.55 -17.27 -8.41
N ASN A 624 -9.84 -18.55 -8.65
CA ASN A 624 -11.13 -19.05 -9.18
C ASN A 624 -11.58 -18.32 -10.46
N ILE A 625 -10.69 -18.29 -11.45
CA ILE A 625 -10.96 -17.70 -12.76
C ILE A 625 -11.85 -18.67 -13.55
N PRO A 626 -13.13 -18.34 -13.81
CA PRO A 626 -14.08 -19.28 -14.41
C PRO A 626 -13.59 -19.91 -15.72
N GLU A 627 -12.88 -19.12 -16.53
CA GLU A 627 -12.39 -19.50 -17.84
C GLU A 627 -11.34 -20.63 -17.77
N LEU A 628 -10.56 -20.70 -16.69
CA LEU A 628 -9.60 -21.79 -16.46
C LEU A 628 -10.28 -23.10 -16.02
N HIS A 629 -11.55 -23.05 -15.64
CA HIS A 629 -12.35 -24.20 -15.20
C HIS A 629 -13.32 -24.69 -16.29
N SER A 630 -13.26 -24.10 -17.49
CA SER A 630 -14.15 -24.43 -18.61
C SER A 630 -14.00 -25.87 -19.12
N HIS A 631 -12.79 -26.45 -19.06
CA HIS A 631 -12.51 -27.82 -19.48
C HIS A 631 -12.44 -28.83 -18.32
N ILE A 632 -11.97 -28.41 -17.13
CA ILE A 632 -11.95 -29.22 -15.91
C ILE A 632 -12.73 -28.48 -14.82
N ASN A 633 -13.88 -29.06 -14.45
CA ASN A 633 -14.73 -28.51 -13.40
C ASN A 633 -13.97 -28.38 -12.08
N ARG A 634 -14.20 -27.30 -11.34
CA ARG A 634 -13.60 -27.01 -10.02
C ARG A 634 -13.84 -28.09 -8.95
N GLN A 635 -14.83 -28.95 -9.11
CA GLN A 635 -15.02 -30.10 -8.21
C GLN A 635 -13.91 -31.15 -8.38
N ARG A 636 -13.28 -31.21 -9.57
CA ARG A 636 -12.17 -32.10 -9.91
C ARG A 636 -10.82 -31.42 -9.64
N LYS A 637 -10.61 -31.06 -8.36
CA LYS A 637 -9.43 -30.29 -7.91
C LYS A 637 -8.12 -30.95 -8.33
N ASP A 638 -7.98 -32.24 -8.09
CA ASP A 638 -6.71 -32.93 -8.32
C ASP A 638 -6.37 -32.99 -9.81
N ASP A 639 -7.36 -33.21 -10.67
CA ASP A 639 -7.21 -33.19 -12.13
C ASP A 639 -6.82 -31.81 -12.64
N TRP A 640 -7.40 -30.75 -12.08
CA TRP A 640 -7.06 -29.38 -12.45
C TRP A 640 -5.63 -29.03 -12.04
N PHE A 641 -5.21 -29.41 -10.83
CA PHE A 641 -3.84 -29.20 -10.37
C PHE A 641 -2.85 -30.03 -11.19
N LEU A 642 -3.20 -31.25 -11.56
CA LEU A 642 -2.39 -32.09 -12.42
C LEU A 642 -2.20 -31.43 -13.79
N TRP A 643 -3.29 -30.95 -14.41
CA TRP A 643 -3.25 -30.19 -15.66
C TRP A 643 -2.36 -28.94 -15.54
N ALA A 644 -2.65 -28.06 -14.58
CA ALA A 644 -1.96 -26.79 -14.42
C ALA A 644 -0.45 -26.96 -14.17
N ASN A 645 -0.07 -28.02 -13.44
CA ASN A 645 1.33 -28.32 -13.16
C ASN A 645 2.07 -28.97 -14.34
N ASN A 646 1.35 -29.57 -15.29
CA ASN A 646 1.92 -30.29 -16.42
C ASN A 646 1.96 -29.48 -17.73
N LEU A 647 1.39 -28.28 -17.77
CA LEU A 647 1.47 -27.42 -18.94
C LEU A 647 2.91 -27.01 -19.26
N THR A 648 3.31 -27.19 -20.51
CA THR A 648 4.61 -26.76 -21.04
C THR A 648 4.87 -25.28 -20.76
N LYS A 649 6.10 -24.94 -20.39
CA LYS A 649 6.51 -23.56 -20.14
C LYS A 649 6.17 -22.66 -21.33
N GLY A 650 5.58 -21.50 -21.07
CA GLY A 650 5.16 -20.53 -22.09
C GLY A 650 3.77 -20.79 -22.70
N THR A 651 3.11 -21.89 -22.37
CA THR A 651 1.71 -22.13 -22.77
C THR A 651 0.74 -21.26 -21.97
N SER A 652 -0.25 -20.66 -22.62
CA SER A 652 -1.30 -19.92 -21.91
C SER A 652 -2.26 -20.90 -21.22
N PHE A 653 -2.42 -20.78 -19.89
CA PHE A 653 -3.42 -21.55 -19.14
C PHE A 653 -4.83 -21.31 -19.70
N LEU A 654 -5.11 -20.09 -20.14
CA LEU A 654 -6.40 -19.70 -20.70
C LEU A 654 -6.62 -20.27 -22.10
N ALA A 655 -5.60 -20.22 -22.96
CA ALA A 655 -5.67 -20.79 -24.30
C ALA A 655 -5.92 -22.30 -24.23
N ASP A 656 -5.12 -23.01 -23.44
CA ASP A 656 -5.21 -24.45 -23.32
C ASP A 656 -6.56 -24.89 -22.72
N ALA A 657 -7.03 -24.20 -21.67
CA ALA A 657 -8.35 -24.47 -21.09
C ALA A 657 -9.48 -24.21 -22.10
N SER A 658 -9.44 -23.09 -22.83
CA SER A 658 -10.49 -22.72 -23.78
C SER A 658 -10.55 -23.65 -24.98
N VAL A 659 -9.40 -24.01 -25.54
CA VAL A 659 -9.31 -24.95 -26.67
C VAL A 659 -9.75 -26.34 -26.23
N SER A 660 -9.34 -26.80 -25.04
CA SER A 660 -9.77 -28.08 -24.48
C SER A 660 -11.28 -28.13 -24.19
N ALA A 661 -11.89 -27.01 -23.79
CA ALA A 661 -13.33 -26.93 -23.57
C ALA A 661 -14.12 -26.98 -24.90
N ILE A 662 -13.58 -26.38 -25.96
CA ILE A 662 -14.23 -26.31 -27.28
C ILE A 662 -14.11 -27.64 -28.03
N LEU A 663 -12.91 -28.24 -28.04
CA LEU A 663 -12.64 -29.48 -28.78
C LEU A 663 -13.07 -30.77 -28.03
N GLY A 664 -13.50 -30.64 -26.77
CA GLY A 664 -13.99 -31.73 -25.94
C GLY A 664 -12.87 -32.48 -25.19
N SER A 665 -13.16 -32.92 -23.96
CA SER A 665 -12.20 -33.52 -23.02
C SER A 665 -11.56 -34.85 -23.47
N GLY A 666 -12.02 -35.43 -24.60
CA GLY A 666 -11.50 -36.69 -25.14
C GLY A 666 -10.09 -36.60 -25.73
N ALA A 667 -9.65 -35.40 -26.14
CA ALA A 667 -8.33 -35.19 -26.74
C ALA A 667 -7.18 -35.12 -25.72
N THR A 668 -7.47 -34.72 -24.47
CA THR A 668 -6.44 -34.40 -23.46
C THR A 668 -5.87 -35.65 -22.77
N LEU A 669 -6.65 -36.73 -22.66
CA LEU A 669 -6.21 -37.98 -22.00
C LEU A 669 -5.40 -38.89 -22.93
N ALA A 670 -5.70 -38.92 -24.24
CA ALA A 670 -5.01 -39.80 -25.19
C ALA A 670 -3.56 -39.38 -25.50
N SER A 671 -3.20 -38.11 -25.28
CA SER A 671 -1.84 -37.58 -25.53
C SER A 671 -0.89 -37.75 -24.34
N GLN A 672 -1.38 -37.95 -23.12
CA GLN A 672 -0.55 -38.04 -21.91
C GLN A 672 -0.20 -39.48 -21.49
N GLU A 673 -0.90 -40.52 -21.98
CA GLU A 673 -0.58 -41.92 -21.63
C GLU A 673 0.61 -42.53 -22.40
N ARG A 674 1.22 -41.81 -23.34
CA ARG A 674 2.17 -42.41 -24.30
C ARG A 674 3.63 -42.65 -23.90
N PRO A 675 4.20 -42.31 -22.73
CA PRO A 675 5.58 -42.68 -22.44
C PRO A 675 5.75 -43.93 -21.55
N ARG A 676 4.70 -44.70 -21.21
CA ARG A 676 4.80 -45.80 -20.22
C ARG A 676 4.63 -47.24 -20.68
N ARG A 677 4.49 -47.52 -21.98
CA ARG A 677 4.34 -48.90 -22.49
C ARG A 677 5.38 -49.27 -23.54
N GLN A 678 6.65 -49.33 -23.13
CA GLN A 678 7.65 -50.21 -23.75
C GLN A 678 8.63 -50.65 -22.66
N GLN A 679 8.29 -51.69 -21.92
CA GLN A 679 9.20 -52.72 -21.44
C GLN A 679 8.40 -53.78 -20.65
N LEU A 680 8.78 -55.04 -20.87
CA LEU A 680 8.42 -56.28 -20.16
C LEU A 680 7.27 -57.13 -20.73
N SER A 681 7.69 -58.27 -21.29
CA SER A 681 6.96 -59.55 -21.31
C SER A 681 7.71 -60.53 -20.36
N PRO A 682 7.22 -61.77 -20.12
CA PRO A 682 6.06 -62.07 -19.29
C PRO A 682 6.37 -63.17 -18.23
N GLY A 683 5.52 -63.30 -17.20
CA GLY A 683 5.56 -64.46 -16.30
C GLY A 683 4.50 -64.42 -15.19
N THR A 684 3.42 -65.19 -15.38
CA THR A 684 2.64 -66.00 -14.41
C THR A 684 2.36 -65.41 -13.01
N THR A 685 1.13 -65.32 -12.47
CA THR A 685 0.04 -66.32 -12.45
C THR A 685 -1.26 -65.69 -11.88
N GLU A 686 -2.41 -65.91 -12.56
CA GLU A 686 -3.78 -66.26 -12.07
C GLU A 686 -4.30 -65.74 -10.70
N ARG A 687 -5.53 -65.24 -10.45
CA ARG A 687 -6.93 -65.56 -10.90
C ARG A 687 -7.93 -64.69 -10.05
N PRO A 688 -9.28 -64.68 -10.23
CA PRO A 688 -10.10 -64.38 -11.42
C PRO A 688 -11.44 -63.60 -11.13
N ARG A 689 -12.25 -63.42 -12.21
CA ARG A 689 -13.72 -63.18 -12.29
C ARG A 689 -14.16 -61.69 -12.30
N LYS A 690 -15.04 -61.20 -13.20
CA LYS A 690 -16.06 -61.81 -14.09
C LYS A 690 -16.27 -60.94 -15.36
N ARG A 691 -16.64 -61.63 -16.45
CA ARG A 691 -16.83 -61.16 -17.83
C ARG A 691 -18.00 -60.18 -18.02
N GLN A 692 -17.83 -59.25 -18.97
CA GLN A 692 -18.85 -59.03 -20.01
C GLN A 692 -18.17 -58.78 -21.37
N LYS A 693 -18.61 -59.55 -22.36
CA LYS A 693 -18.18 -59.51 -23.76
C LYS A 693 -18.77 -58.26 -24.42
N LEU A 694 -17.95 -57.43 -25.05
CA LEU A 694 -18.34 -56.69 -26.24
C LEU A 694 -17.32 -56.98 -27.35
N GLN A 695 -17.83 -57.20 -28.55
CA GLN A 695 -17.10 -57.59 -29.76
C GLN A 695 -16.02 -56.55 -30.10
N GLN A 696 -14.83 -57.04 -30.44
CA GLN A 696 -13.78 -56.24 -31.08
C GLN A 696 -14.08 -56.17 -32.57
N GLU A 697 -14.37 -54.98 -33.08
CA GLU A 697 -14.14 -54.64 -34.48
C GLU A 697 -12.68 -54.17 -34.66
N PRO A 698 -12.09 -54.37 -35.86
CA PRO A 698 -10.69 -54.04 -36.09
C PRO A 698 -10.45 -52.53 -35.99
N ILE A 699 -9.37 -52.18 -35.30
CA ILE A 699 -8.84 -50.82 -35.14
C ILE A 699 -8.71 -50.15 -36.51
N LYS A 700 -9.59 -49.20 -36.80
CA LYS A 700 -9.33 -48.18 -37.81
C LYS A 700 -8.26 -47.23 -37.27
N LYS A 701 -7.08 -47.26 -37.87
CA LYS A 701 -6.07 -46.22 -37.67
C LYS A 701 -6.60 -44.91 -38.24
N ASN A 702 -6.46 -43.84 -37.44
CA ASN A 702 -6.78 -42.45 -37.73
C ASN A 702 -8.28 -42.16 -37.94
N GLU A 703 -9.01 -41.96 -36.85
CA GLU A 703 -10.30 -41.24 -36.92
C GLU A 703 -10.03 -39.73 -36.91
N ALA A 704 -10.51 -39.07 -37.96
CA ALA A 704 -10.55 -37.63 -38.09
C ALA A 704 -11.58 -37.04 -37.10
N ILE A 705 -11.21 -35.95 -36.43
CA ILE A 705 -12.15 -35.16 -35.65
C ILE A 705 -12.98 -34.36 -36.66
N THR A 706 -14.17 -34.85 -36.99
CA THR A 706 -15.17 -34.08 -37.73
C THR A 706 -16.04 -33.34 -36.73
N ILE A 707 -16.10 -32.00 -36.83
CA ILE A 707 -17.01 -31.18 -36.03
C ILE A 707 -18.44 -31.56 -36.46
N SER A 708 -19.19 -32.28 -35.63
CA SER A 708 -20.55 -32.64 -35.98
C SER A 708 -21.47 -31.42 -35.80
N GLU A 709 -22.04 -30.93 -36.90
CA GLU A 709 -23.18 -30.02 -36.89
C GLU A 709 -24.40 -30.75 -36.32
N GLY A 710 -24.61 -30.66 -35.01
CA GLY A 710 -25.81 -31.17 -34.36
C GLY A 710 -25.53 -32.00 -33.11
N LEU A 711 -25.17 -31.34 -32.01
CA LEU A 711 -25.32 -31.92 -30.67
C LEU A 711 -25.90 -30.88 -29.73
N HIS A 712 -27.17 -31.06 -29.36
CA HIS A 712 -27.86 -30.25 -28.35
C HIS A 712 -27.58 -30.85 -26.95
N VAL A 713 -26.73 -30.18 -26.15
CA VAL A 713 -26.48 -30.45 -24.72
C VAL A 713 -26.26 -29.09 -23.99
N PRO A 714 -26.74 -28.88 -22.74
CA PRO A 714 -27.33 -27.61 -22.30
C PRO A 714 -26.40 -26.53 -21.67
N THR A 715 -26.74 -25.27 -21.97
CA THR A 715 -26.71 -23.99 -21.19
C THR A 715 -25.55 -23.51 -20.28
N ASP A 716 -24.29 -23.93 -20.46
CA ASP A 716 -23.17 -23.29 -19.72
C ASP A 716 -21.97 -22.85 -20.59
N ARG A 717 -22.22 -22.47 -21.85
CA ARG A 717 -21.19 -22.13 -22.86
C ARG A 717 -20.81 -20.64 -22.97
N ASP A 718 -21.20 -19.76 -22.06
CA ASP A 718 -20.83 -18.33 -22.12
C ASP A 718 -19.49 -18.01 -21.42
N ILE A 719 -18.69 -19.03 -21.09
CA ILE A 719 -17.45 -18.85 -20.31
C ILE A 719 -16.22 -18.62 -21.22
N VAL A 720 -16.26 -18.95 -22.51
CA VAL A 720 -15.10 -18.72 -23.40
C VAL A 720 -15.18 -17.34 -24.07
N PRO A 721 -14.14 -16.49 -24.00
CA PRO A 721 -14.15 -15.18 -24.66
C PRO A 721 -14.50 -15.27 -26.15
N SER A 722 -15.42 -14.42 -26.60
CA SER A 722 -15.95 -14.42 -27.98
C SER A 722 -14.87 -14.21 -29.04
N SER A 723 -13.80 -13.48 -28.72
CA SER A 723 -12.64 -13.27 -29.60
C SER A 723 -11.86 -14.56 -29.87
N ILE A 724 -11.64 -15.39 -28.83
CA ILE A 724 -10.96 -16.69 -28.97
C ILE A 724 -11.86 -17.66 -29.75
N ARG A 725 -13.18 -17.64 -29.48
CA ARG A 725 -14.14 -18.46 -30.24
C ARG A 725 -14.12 -18.13 -31.73
N ARG A 726 -14.21 -16.85 -32.11
CA ARG A 726 -14.14 -16.40 -33.50
C ARG A 726 -12.84 -16.79 -34.19
N PHE A 727 -11.72 -16.61 -33.49
CA PHE A 727 -10.41 -16.98 -34.04
C PHE A 727 -10.29 -18.50 -34.31
N LEU A 728 -10.89 -19.32 -33.44
CA LEU A 728 -10.95 -20.77 -33.62
C LEU A 728 -11.90 -21.20 -34.74
N GLU A 729 -13.04 -20.50 -34.91
CA GLU A 729 -13.96 -20.69 -36.03
C GLU A 729 -13.28 -20.35 -37.37
N ASP A 730 -12.54 -19.24 -37.43
CA ASP A 730 -11.76 -18.83 -38.61
C ASP A 730 -10.63 -19.80 -38.95
N LEU A 731 -9.94 -20.34 -37.93
CA LEU A 731 -8.92 -21.37 -38.12
C LEU A 731 -9.53 -22.67 -38.66
N SER A 732 -10.67 -23.09 -38.11
CA SER A 732 -11.41 -24.27 -38.57
C SER A 732 -11.91 -24.13 -40.01
N PHE A 733 -12.21 -22.90 -40.46
CA PHE A 733 -12.65 -22.63 -41.83
C PHE A 733 -11.49 -22.63 -42.83
N LYS A 734 -10.29 -22.23 -42.39
CA LYS A 734 -9.09 -22.14 -43.23
C LYS A 734 -8.29 -23.44 -43.33
N SER A 735 -8.40 -24.34 -42.36
CA SER A 735 -7.72 -25.63 -42.41
C SER A 735 -8.55 -26.68 -43.18
N SER A 736 -8.05 -27.16 -44.31
CA SER A 736 -8.68 -28.25 -45.09
C SER A 736 -8.45 -29.66 -44.49
N GLY A 737 -8.06 -29.77 -43.22
CA GLY A 737 -7.81 -31.03 -42.51
C GLY A 737 -7.91 -30.90 -40.98
N PRO A 738 -7.89 -32.04 -40.24
CA PRO A 738 -8.11 -32.05 -38.78
C PRO A 738 -7.00 -31.30 -38.05
N VAL A 739 -7.39 -30.28 -37.27
CA VAL A 739 -6.43 -29.41 -36.57
C VAL A 739 -5.94 -30.07 -35.29
N ASN A 740 -4.62 -30.16 -35.12
CA ASN A 740 -4.02 -30.72 -33.92
C ASN A 740 -4.24 -29.77 -32.71
N HIS A 741 -4.77 -30.30 -31.61
CA HIS A 741 -5.03 -29.55 -30.36
C HIS A 741 -3.81 -28.73 -29.90
N GLN A 742 -2.61 -29.32 -29.88
CA GLN A 742 -1.41 -28.60 -29.44
C GLN A 742 -1.01 -27.47 -30.40
N GLU A 743 -1.30 -27.64 -31.68
CA GLU A 743 -1.04 -26.62 -32.69
C GLU A 743 -2.01 -25.44 -32.53
N VAL A 744 -3.29 -25.73 -32.27
CA VAL A 744 -4.30 -24.72 -31.93
C VAL A 744 -3.94 -23.99 -30.65
N VAL A 745 -3.60 -24.70 -29.57
CA VAL A 745 -3.19 -24.09 -28.30
C VAL A 745 -1.94 -23.22 -28.48
N ARG A 746 -0.97 -23.67 -29.29
CA ARG A 746 0.22 -22.89 -29.61
C ARG A 746 -0.13 -21.63 -30.40
N LEU A 747 -1.00 -21.72 -31.40
CA LEU A 747 -1.45 -20.58 -32.20
C LEU A 747 -2.22 -19.57 -31.33
N VAL A 748 -3.19 -20.02 -30.53
CA VAL A 748 -3.94 -19.13 -29.62
C VAL A 748 -3.03 -18.56 -28.53
N SER A 749 -2.10 -19.34 -27.99
CA SER A 749 -1.11 -18.84 -27.01
C SER A 749 -0.18 -17.82 -27.64
N SER A 750 0.21 -18.03 -28.90
CA SER A 750 1.03 -17.11 -29.69
C SER A 750 0.26 -15.82 -29.94
N GLU A 751 -0.97 -15.88 -30.44
CA GLU A 751 -1.83 -14.71 -30.65
C GLU A 751 -2.11 -13.95 -29.35
N LEU A 752 -2.38 -14.64 -28.25
CA LEU A 752 -2.51 -14.00 -26.94
C LEU A 752 -1.17 -13.37 -26.51
N SER A 753 -0.03 -14.00 -26.78
CA SER A 753 1.28 -13.43 -26.48
C SER A 753 1.60 -12.21 -27.37
N ILE A 754 1.13 -12.19 -28.62
CA ILE A 754 1.25 -11.09 -29.58
C ILE A 754 0.32 -9.94 -29.17
N ALA A 755 -0.92 -10.23 -28.79
CA ALA A 755 -1.87 -9.26 -28.23
C ALA A 755 -1.42 -8.69 -26.87
N LEU A 756 -0.52 -9.39 -26.17
CA LEU A 756 0.09 -8.96 -24.90
C LEU A 756 1.43 -8.24 -25.07
N LEU A 757 1.94 -8.08 -26.29
CA LEU A 757 3.01 -7.13 -26.60
C LEU A 757 2.39 -5.71 -26.59
N PRO A 758 2.84 -4.79 -25.72
CA PRO A 758 2.28 -3.45 -25.60
C PRO A 758 2.31 -2.55 -26.86
N SER A 759 2.72 -3.07 -28.02
CA SER A 759 2.78 -2.36 -29.30
C SER A 759 1.47 -2.28 -30.08
N GLN A 760 0.45 -3.12 -29.79
CA GLN A 760 -0.80 -3.12 -30.58
C GLN A 760 -2.01 -2.44 -29.93
N LEU A 761 -1.85 -1.85 -28.72
CA LEU A 761 -2.81 -0.84 -28.23
C LEU A 761 -2.79 0.41 -29.13
N VAL A 762 -1.71 0.61 -29.89
CA VAL A 762 -1.56 1.64 -30.92
C VAL A 762 -2.33 1.25 -32.19
N ASP A 763 -2.27 -0.01 -32.62
CA ASP A 763 -2.97 -0.50 -33.81
C ASP A 763 -4.50 -0.59 -33.60
N ALA A 764 -4.96 -0.93 -32.37
CA ALA A 764 -6.38 -0.91 -32.01
C ALA A 764 -6.95 0.53 -31.91
N CYS A 765 -6.12 1.51 -31.56
CA CYS A 765 -6.48 2.93 -31.67
C CYS A 765 -6.47 3.41 -33.13
N GLN A 766 -5.57 2.91 -33.98
CA GLN A 766 -5.54 3.22 -35.43
C GLN A 766 -6.78 2.70 -36.18
N LEU A 767 -7.32 1.53 -35.82
CA LEU A 767 -8.57 1.01 -36.38
C LEU A 767 -9.79 1.84 -35.96
N LEU A 768 -9.83 2.34 -34.72
CA LEU A 768 -10.87 3.25 -34.24
C LEU A 768 -10.74 4.67 -34.84
N GLU A 769 -9.52 5.11 -35.17
CA GLU A 769 -9.25 6.38 -35.85
C GLU A 769 -9.68 6.38 -37.33
N GLN A 770 -9.55 5.24 -38.03
CA GLN A 770 -10.03 5.09 -39.41
C GLN A 770 -11.56 5.02 -39.51
N GLU A 771 -12.25 4.43 -38.53
CA GLU A 771 -13.71 4.33 -38.57
C GLU A 771 -14.44 5.57 -38.00
N TRP A 772 -13.84 6.37 -37.09
CA TRP A 772 -14.57 7.40 -36.32
C TRP A 772 -14.07 8.85 -36.48
N GLY A 773 -13.02 9.13 -37.28
CA GLY A 773 -12.75 10.47 -37.82
C GLY A 773 -12.43 11.60 -36.82
N ILE A 774 -11.84 11.31 -35.65
CA ILE A 774 -11.44 12.34 -34.68
C ILE A 774 -9.91 12.53 -34.71
N SER A 775 -9.45 13.55 -35.42
CA SER A 775 -8.03 13.93 -35.50
C SER A 775 -7.54 14.65 -34.23
N ARG A 776 -6.42 14.17 -33.65
CA ARG A 776 -5.58 14.95 -32.71
C ARG A 776 -4.12 15.03 -33.22
N PRO A 777 -3.39 16.10 -32.84
CA PRO A 777 -2.07 16.40 -33.39
C PRO A 777 -1.02 15.41 -32.88
N SER A 778 -0.39 14.74 -33.85
CA SER A 778 0.75 13.84 -33.75
C SER A 778 1.91 14.47 -32.96
N ARG A 779 2.49 13.72 -32.01
CA ARG A 779 3.74 14.15 -31.39
C ARG A 779 4.93 13.22 -31.51
N PHE A 780 4.81 11.94 -31.87
CA PHE A 780 6.01 11.13 -32.08
C PHE A 780 5.76 10.00 -33.08
N GLN A 781 5.87 10.32 -34.36
CA GLN A 781 6.17 9.34 -35.40
C GLN A 781 7.69 9.28 -35.56
N ALA A 782 8.30 8.09 -35.56
CA ALA A 782 9.73 7.95 -35.80
C ALA A 782 10.05 8.37 -37.24
N GLN A 783 10.74 9.49 -37.40
CA GLN A 783 11.22 9.95 -38.70
C GLN A 783 12.66 9.48 -38.88
N TYR A 784 12.86 8.54 -39.79
CA TYR A 784 14.19 8.14 -40.22
C TYR A 784 14.76 9.20 -41.14
N GLN A 785 15.98 9.64 -40.87
CA GLN A 785 16.66 10.63 -41.68
C GLN A 785 17.93 10.01 -42.28
N GLN A 786 18.21 10.33 -43.54
CA GLN A 786 19.45 9.96 -44.22
C GLN A 786 20.62 10.88 -43.81
N SER A 787 20.32 12.07 -43.26
CA SER A 787 21.28 12.94 -42.62
C SER A 787 20.71 13.59 -41.35
N TRP A 788 21.53 13.71 -40.31
CA TRP A 788 21.15 14.24 -39.00
C TRP A 788 21.86 15.55 -38.62
N ASN A 789 22.93 15.96 -39.30
CA ASN A 789 23.67 17.15 -38.91
C ASN A 789 22.78 18.42 -38.99
N GLY A 790 22.61 19.13 -37.87
CA GLY A 790 21.70 20.27 -37.73
C GLY A 790 20.23 19.91 -37.44
N ALA A 791 19.88 18.62 -37.29
CA ALA A 791 18.50 18.20 -37.06
C ALA A 791 18.03 18.50 -35.62
N PRO A 792 16.75 18.90 -35.42
CA PRO A 792 16.22 19.10 -34.09
C PRO A 792 16.04 17.77 -33.36
N VAL A 793 16.48 17.69 -32.11
CA VAL A 793 16.35 16.52 -31.24
C VAL A 793 15.55 16.83 -29.99
N ALA A 794 14.62 15.93 -29.65
CA ALA A 794 13.87 16.01 -28.41
C ALA A 794 14.55 15.18 -27.32
N ILE A 795 15.11 15.85 -26.32
CA ILE A 795 15.69 15.19 -25.14
C ILE A 795 14.57 14.86 -24.15
N TRP A 796 14.39 13.57 -23.85
CA TRP A 796 13.41 13.09 -22.89
C TRP A 796 13.79 13.43 -21.44
N ARG A 797 12.81 13.33 -20.53
CA ARG A 797 12.98 13.64 -19.09
C ARG A 797 14.06 12.81 -18.38
N ASN A 798 14.47 11.67 -18.93
CA ASN A 798 15.56 10.83 -18.43
C ASN A 798 16.92 11.20 -19.04
N SER A 799 17.05 12.37 -19.68
CA SER A 799 18.28 12.82 -20.35
C SER A 799 18.70 11.90 -21.50
N LYS A 800 17.73 11.27 -22.17
CA LYS A 800 17.98 10.42 -23.35
C LYS A 800 17.32 11.02 -24.57
N PHE A 801 17.88 10.80 -25.74
CA PHE A 801 17.22 11.02 -27.03
C PHE A 801 17.56 9.88 -27.97
N ALA A 802 16.81 9.75 -29.06
CA ALA A 802 17.05 8.74 -30.07
C ALA A 802 17.30 9.36 -31.43
N ILE A 803 18.28 8.80 -32.14
CA ILE A 803 18.57 9.04 -33.55
C ILE A 803 17.97 7.85 -34.31
N PHE A 804 17.14 8.13 -35.31
CA PHE A 804 16.59 7.14 -36.23
C PHE A 804 17.23 7.36 -37.59
N TRP A 805 18.19 6.53 -37.95
CA TRP A 805 19.00 6.70 -39.15
C TRP A 805 18.66 5.63 -40.17
N GLU A 806 18.59 6.00 -41.44
CA GLU A 806 18.54 5.06 -42.56
C GLU A 806 19.87 5.14 -43.29
N ASP A 807 20.61 4.04 -43.30
CA ASP A 807 21.91 3.98 -43.97
C ASP A 807 21.75 4.04 -45.50
N PRO A 808 22.85 4.20 -46.27
CA PRO A 808 22.80 4.26 -47.72
C PRO A 808 22.19 3.01 -48.38
N ASP A 809 22.20 1.88 -47.68
CA ASP A 809 21.67 0.60 -48.14
C ASP A 809 20.18 0.44 -47.80
N GLY A 810 19.55 1.45 -47.18
CA GLY A 810 18.14 1.46 -46.76
C GLY A 810 17.88 0.76 -45.43
N GLN A 811 18.92 0.34 -44.70
CA GLN A 811 18.79 -0.28 -43.38
C GLN A 811 18.54 0.77 -42.31
N LYS A 812 17.60 0.44 -41.41
CA LYS A 812 17.10 1.36 -40.39
C LYS A 812 17.72 1.08 -39.04
N PHE A 813 18.43 2.06 -38.50
CA PHE A 813 19.09 2.00 -37.21
C PHE A 813 18.47 2.96 -36.21
N LYS A 814 18.49 2.58 -34.93
CA LYS A 814 18.06 3.42 -33.82
C LYS A 814 19.18 3.49 -32.79
N PHE A 815 19.72 4.68 -32.60
CA PHE A 815 20.73 4.94 -31.58
C PHE A 815 20.11 5.67 -30.40
N VAL A 816 20.34 5.22 -29.18
CA VAL A 816 19.86 5.90 -27.97
C VAL A 816 21.05 6.49 -27.24
N LEU A 817 21.08 7.80 -27.10
CA LEU A 817 22.18 8.53 -26.49
C LEU A 817 21.75 9.16 -25.17
N CYS A 818 22.60 9.08 -24.14
CA CYS A 818 22.34 9.59 -22.80
C CYS A 818 23.18 10.86 -22.56
N THR A 819 22.54 12.04 -22.51
CA THR A 819 23.26 13.29 -22.28
C THR A 819 23.84 13.35 -20.86
N PRO A 820 25.01 13.97 -20.65
CA PRO A 820 25.65 14.07 -19.34
C PRO A 820 24.73 14.68 -18.26
N SER A 821 24.84 14.18 -17.02
CA SER A 821 23.93 14.55 -15.93
C SER A 821 24.14 15.98 -15.42
N SER A 822 25.36 16.53 -15.58
CA SER A 822 25.74 17.88 -15.13
C SER A 822 25.07 19.01 -15.93
N THR A 823 24.51 18.71 -17.11
CA THR A 823 23.86 19.67 -18.01
C THR A 823 22.38 19.98 -17.67
N SER A 824 21.88 19.48 -16.55
CA SER A 824 20.48 19.64 -16.12
C SER A 824 20.09 21.07 -15.72
N GLN A 825 21.04 22.02 -15.66
CA GLN A 825 20.79 23.45 -15.44
C GLN A 825 20.33 24.23 -16.69
N ALA A 826 20.57 23.73 -17.92
CA ALA A 826 20.35 24.50 -19.17
C ALA A 826 19.04 24.15 -19.94
N LEU A 827 18.08 23.47 -19.31
CA LEU A 827 16.82 23.03 -19.93
C LEU A 827 15.79 24.16 -20.19
N SER A 828 16.17 25.44 -20.10
CA SER A 828 15.27 26.57 -20.35
C SER A 828 15.00 26.83 -21.84
N SER A 829 15.85 26.32 -22.70
CA SER A 829 15.81 26.55 -24.15
C SER A 829 14.92 25.51 -24.84
N LYS A 830 14.10 25.95 -25.80
CA LYS A 830 12.97 25.15 -26.36
C LYS A 830 13.41 24.21 -27.48
N GLY A 831 14.50 24.52 -28.18
CA GLY A 831 15.07 23.70 -29.26
C GLY A 831 16.44 23.14 -28.90
N LYS A 832 16.71 21.90 -29.28
CA LYS A 832 18.04 21.28 -29.25
C LYS A 832 18.35 20.71 -30.63
N PHE A 833 19.58 20.83 -31.06
CA PHE A 833 20.05 20.42 -32.38
C PHE A 833 21.27 19.53 -32.22
N ILE A 834 21.37 18.49 -33.06
CA ILE A 834 22.52 17.58 -33.07
C ILE A 834 23.49 17.96 -34.18
N PHE A 835 24.79 17.92 -33.87
CA PHE A 835 25.86 18.19 -34.81
C PHE A 835 26.91 17.09 -34.78
N PHE A 836 27.35 16.65 -35.94
CA PHE A 836 28.46 15.71 -36.10
C PHE A 836 29.71 16.52 -36.45
N THR A 837 30.75 16.36 -35.65
CA THR A 837 31.99 17.15 -35.73
C THR A 837 33.20 16.24 -35.76
N GLN A 838 34.38 16.76 -36.15
CA GLN A 838 35.65 15.99 -36.06
C GLN A 838 35.93 15.44 -34.66
N ASP A 839 35.33 16.04 -33.62
CA ASP A 839 35.58 15.70 -32.23
C ASP A 839 34.56 14.72 -31.63
N GLY A 840 33.48 14.42 -32.36
CA GLY A 840 32.40 13.53 -31.94
C GLY A 840 31.01 14.10 -32.27
N ILE A 841 29.99 13.68 -31.51
CA ILE A 841 28.61 14.18 -31.65
C ILE A 841 28.37 15.26 -30.59
N ASP A 842 27.98 16.45 -31.01
CA ASP A 842 27.73 17.60 -30.15
C ASP A 842 26.24 17.96 -30.16
N LEU A 843 25.72 18.42 -29.03
CA LEU A 843 24.36 18.92 -28.92
C LEU A 843 24.40 20.42 -28.68
N TRP A 844 23.64 21.18 -29.43
CA TRP A 844 23.60 22.63 -29.34
C TRP A 844 22.18 23.07 -29.02
N ASP A 845 22.06 24.15 -28.29
CA ASP A 845 20.76 24.77 -28.05
C ASP A 845 20.40 25.81 -29.12
N ASP A 846 19.18 26.31 -29.06
CA ASP A 846 18.66 27.40 -29.92
C ASP A 846 19.45 28.71 -29.83
N ASN A 847 20.34 28.88 -28.85
CA ASN A 847 21.24 30.04 -28.74
C ASN A 847 22.65 29.74 -29.30
N GLY A 848 22.86 28.57 -29.89
CA GLY A 848 24.17 28.15 -30.39
C GLY A 848 25.16 27.81 -29.28
N THR A 849 24.69 27.45 -28.08
CA THR A 849 25.55 27.04 -26.96
C THR A 849 25.67 25.51 -26.92
N PRO A 850 26.89 24.93 -26.91
CA PRO A 850 27.09 23.49 -26.90
C PRO A 850 26.86 22.88 -25.50
N TYR A 851 26.26 21.69 -25.46
CA TYR A 851 25.98 20.87 -24.28
C TYR A 851 27.21 20.03 -23.88
N ARG A 852 28.32 20.69 -23.51
CA ARG A 852 29.56 20.01 -23.10
C ARG A 852 29.66 19.91 -21.58
N THR A 853 30.26 18.83 -21.07
CA THR A 853 30.57 18.70 -19.63
C THR A 853 31.69 19.66 -19.26
N GLN A 854 31.43 20.61 -18.35
CA GLN A 854 32.41 21.64 -18.03
C GLN A 854 33.62 21.13 -17.23
N GLU A 855 33.53 20.06 -16.44
CA GLU A 855 34.67 19.59 -15.63
C GLU A 855 34.56 18.09 -15.35
N GLY A 856 35.31 17.26 -16.08
CA GLY A 856 35.41 15.83 -15.79
C GLY A 856 36.74 15.27 -16.29
N THR A 857 37.57 14.78 -15.35
CA THR A 857 38.76 13.88 -15.38
C THR A 857 39.70 13.76 -16.60
N LEU A 858 39.46 14.38 -17.75
CA LEU A 858 40.33 14.39 -18.94
C LEU A 858 40.84 15.81 -19.27
N GLY A 859 40.81 16.73 -18.30
CA GLY A 859 41.20 18.12 -18.51
C GLY A 859 40.13 18.91 -19.26
N THR A 860 40.31 20.23 -19.29
CA THR A 860 39.38 21.28 -19.76
C THR A 860 39.10 21.27 -21.28
N GLY A 861 39.19 20.12 -21.95
CA GLY A 861 39.24 20.01 -23.42
C GLY A 861 38.25 19.04 -24.06
N ALA A 862 37.11 18.72 -23.44
CA ALA A 862 36.08 17.93 -24.13
C ALA A 862 35.45 18.75 -25.26
N SER A 863 35.83 18.45 -26.51
CA SER A 863 35.45 19.21 -27.71
C SER A 863 34.05 18.88 -28.28
N ALA A 864 33.35 17.86 -27.75
CA ALA A 864 31.97 17.50 -28.12
C ALA A 864 31.18 16.86 -26.94
N THR A 865 29.84 16.94 -26.95
CA THR A 865 28.94 16.28 -25.96
C THR A 865 29.20 14.78 -25.81
N PHE A 866 29.42 14.09 -26.93
CA PHE A 866 29.81 12.68 -27.00
C PHE A 866 31.12 12.57 -27.78
N PRO A 867 32.28 12.52 -27.09
CA PRO A 867 33.58 12.46 -27.75
C PRO A 867 33.72 11.25 -28.68
N LEU A 868 34.41 11.43 -29.81
CA LEU A 868 34.62 10.41 -30.83
C LEU A 868 35.16 9.09 -30.27
N CYS A 869 36.13 9.16 -29.36
CA CYS A 869 36.74 8.01 -28.70
C CYS A 869 35.77 7.20 -27.82
N ARG A 870 34.58 7.73 -27.53
CA ARG A 870 33.55 7.09 -26.71
C ARG A 870 32.30 6.70 -27.48
N LEU A 871 32.11 7.18 -28.72
CA LEU A 871 30.88 6.94 -29.50
C LEU A 871 30.53 5.45 -29.58
N PHE A 872 31.53 4.61 -29.82
CA PHE A 872 31.40 3.16 -29.88
C PHE A 872 30.76 2.55 -28.61
N HIS A 873 31.12 3.07 -27.43
CA HIS A 873 30.65 2.58 -26.13
C HIS A 873 29.36 3.24 -25.65
N THR A 874 28.75 4.12 -26.44
CA THR A 874 27.48 4.77 -26.05
C THR A 874 26.25 3.88 -26.27
N GLN A 875 26.41 2.76 -26.97
CA GLN A 875 25.33 1.81 -27.28
C GLN A 875 25.52 0.49 -26.50
N ASP A 876 24.40 -0.13 -26.12
CA ASP A 876 24.40 -1.39 -25.36
C ASP A 876 24.85 -2.60 -26.20
N GLN A 877 24.79 -2.50 -27.53
CA GLN A 877 25.18 -3.54 -28.48
C GLN A 877 26.34 -3.06 -29.34
N GLU A 878 27.39 -3.88 -29.44
CA GLU A 878 28.64 -3.54 -30.14
C GLU A 878 28.40 -3.16 -31.61
N TYR A 879 27.54 -3.90 -32.33
CA TYR A 879 27.22 -3.58 -33.73
C TYR A 879 26.52 -2.23 -33.89
N LEU A 880 25.70 -1.78 -32.93
CA LEU A 880 25.09 -0.44 -32.97
C LEU A 880 26.14 0.64 -32.70
N GLY A 881 27.17 0.34 -31.90
CA GLY A 881 28.34 1.19 -31.74
C GLY A 881 29.06 1.40 -33.08
N TYR A 882 29.31 0.32 -33.83
CA TYR A 882 29.90 0.41 -35.18
C TYR A 882 29.03 1.21 -36.14
N GLN A 883 27.72 0.99 -36.16
CA GLN A 883 26.81 1.73 -37.06
C GLN A 883 26.69 3.21 -36.67
N LEU A 884 26.79 3.54 -35.39
CA LEU A 884 26.84 4.94 -34.95
C LEU A 884 28.13 5.63 -35.38
N VAL A 885 29.26 4.92 -35.38
CA VAL A 885 30.53 5.41 -35.94
C VAL A 885 30.40 5.59 -37.46
N ARG A 886 29.80 4.63 -38.18
CA ARG A 886 29.54 4.75 -39.63
C ARG A 886 28.65 5.96 -39.96
N LEU A 887 27.60 6.20 -39.17
CA LEU A 887 26.79 7.41 -39.27
C LEU A 887 27.67 8.66 -39.07
N TRP A 888 28.54 8.67 -38.06
CA TRP A 888 29.45 9.80 -37.84
C TRP A 888 30.43 10.02 -39.00
N GLU A 889 31.00 8.95 -39.57
CA GLU A 889 31.87 9.03 -40.75
C GLU A 889 31.11 9.59 -41.96
N GLN A 890 29.86 9.18 -42.16
CA GLN A 890 28.99 9.69 -43.23
C GLN A 890 28.67 11.18 -43.06
N GLU A 891 28.30 11.62 -41.86
CA GLU A 891 27.93 13.03 -41.61
C GLU A 891 29.12 13.98 -41.66
N THR A 892 30.34 13.48 -41.39
CA THR A 892 31.55 14.31 -41.35
C THR A 892 32.43 14.17 -42.60
N GLY A 893 32.30 13.09 -43.37
CA GLY A 893 33.22 12.73 -44.44
C GLY A 893 34.61 12.29 -43.95
N LEU A 894 34.80 12.08 -42.65
CA LEU A 894 36.05 11.67 -42.03
C LEU A 894 36.05 10.17 -41.75
N THR A 895 37.24 9.56 -41.65
CA THR A 895 37.35 8.16 -41.20
C THR A 895 37.76 8.12 -39.73
N TRP A 896 37.06 7.31 -38.94
CA TRP A 896 37.28 7.16 -37.50
C TRP A 896 38.74 6.86 -37.16
N ASN A 897 39.35 5.95 -37.92
CA ASN A 897 40.75 5.58 -37.77
C ASN A 897 41.72 6.77 -37.95
N SER A 898 41.50 7.62 -38.96
CA SER A 898 42.37 8.77 -39.23
C SER A 898 42.29 9.82 -38.13
N VAL A 899 41.08 10.07 -37.62
CA VAL A 899 40.82 11.11 -36.63
C VAL A 899 41.22 10.68 -35.22
N VAL A 900 40.94 9.43 -34.83
CA VAL A 900 41.40 8.88 -33.54
C VAL A 900 42.92 8.84 -33.49
N ALA A 901 43.59 8.42 -34.57
CA ALA A 901 45.06 8.44 -34.65
C ALA A 901 45.62 9.87 -34.56
N GLN A 902 44.92 10.87 -35.11
CA GLN A 902 45.33 12.28 -35.02
C GLN A 902 45.08 12.86 -33.62
N GLN A 903 43.94 12.57 -32.99
CA GLN A 903 43.63 13.01 -31.62
C GLN A 903 44.60 12.42 -30.60
N LEU A 904 44.98 11.15 -30.77
CA LEU A 904 45.96 10.50 -29.91
C LEU A 904 47.37 11.05 -30.12
N ARG A 905 47.75 11.38 -31.37
CA ARG A 905 49.00 12.11 -31.66
C ARG A 905 49.04 13.46 -30.94
N ARG A 906 47.93 14.20 -30.92
CA ARG A 906 47.81 15.49 -30.20
C ARG A 906 47.83 15.33 -28.68
N ALA A 907 47.17 14.32 -28.13
CA ALA A 907 47.08 14.08 -26.69
C ALA A 907 48.39 13.56 -26.08
N SER A 908 49.18 12.80 -26.85
CA SER A 908 50.44 12.17 -26.38
C SER A 908 51.69 12.98 -26.69
N GLY A 909 51.60 14.09 -27.43
CA GLY A 909 52.76 14.93 -27.79
C GLY A 909 53.84 14.23 -28.62
N MET A 910 53.51 13.13 -29.31
CA MET A 910 54.50 12.28 -30.01
C MET A 910 54.86 12.82 -31.40
N THR A 911 56.16 12.87 -31.72
CA THR A 911 56.69 13.18 -33.06
C THR A 911 56.59 11.99 -34.02
N GLU A 912 56.56 12.26 -35.34
CA GLU A 912 56.25 11.28 -36.41
C GLU A 912 57.13 10.02 -36.42
N ALA A 913 58.31 10.03 -35.81
CA ALA A 913 59.23 8.91 -35.81
C ALA A 913 58.81 7.72 -34.93
N ASN A 914 57.82 7.87 -34.03
CA ASN A 914 57.48 6.86 -33.01
C ASN A 914 56.01 6.38 -33.03
N ALA A 915 55.29 6.56 -34.14
CA ALA A 915 53.91 6.11 -34.23
C ALA A 915 53.80 4.56 -34.32
N PRO A 916 53.02 3.89 -33.45
CA PRO A 916 52.76 2.46 -33.57
C PRO A 916 51.96 2.14 -34.84
N GLY A 917 52.26 0.99 -35.45
CA GLY A 917 51.82 0.63 -36.81
C GLY A 917 50.38 0.12 -36.92
N SER A 918 49.65 -0.09 -35.82
CA SER A 918 48.25 -0.53 -35.87
C SER A 918 47.37 0.02 -34.73
N VAL A 919 46.07 0.15 -35.03
CA VAL A 919 45.00 0.60 -34.11
C VAL A 919 44.93 -0.24 -32.83
N ASN A 920 45.27 -1.52 -32.91
CA ASN A 920 45.28 -2.42 -31.75
C ASN A 920 46.42 -2.12 -30.76
N GLU A 921 47.59 -1.68 -31.24
CA GLU A 921 48.70 -1.29 -30.36
C GLU A 921 48.43 0.03 -29.63
N ILE A 922 47.69 0.93 -30.27
CA ILE A 922 47.29 2.22 -29.70
C ILE A 922 46.34 2.00 -28.51
N CYS A 923 45.35 1.13 -28.65
CA CYS A 923 44.47 0.73 -27.56
C CYS A 923 45.24 0.09 -26.39
N ALA A 924 46.29 -0.70 -26.65
CA ALA A 924 47.05 -1.36 -25.60
C ALA A 924 47.95 -0.42 -24.77
N LYS A 925 48.51 0.63 -25.39
CA LYS A 925 49.46 1.56 -24.72
C LYS A 925 48.80 2.64 -23.85
N VAL A 926 47.59 3.08 -24.19
CA VAL A 926 46.85 4.13 -23.44
C VAL A 926 46.51 3.71 -21.99
N PHE A 927 46.56 2.41 -21.67
CA PHE A 927 46.18 1.87 -20.37
C PHE A 927 47.35 1.42 -19.47
N GLN A 928 48.62 1.73 -19.79
CA GLN A 928 49.81 1.27 -19.03
C GLN A 928 50.38 2.29 -18.00
N GLY A 929 49.54 3.02 -17.26
CA GLY A 929 50.00 3.87 -16.14
C GLY A 929 50.00 3.11 -14.80
N GLN A 930 51.14 3.07 -14.10
CA GLN A 930 51.37 2.30 -12.86
C GLN A 930 50.36 2.63 -11.74
N SER A 931 49.44 1.71 -11.49
CA SER A 931 48.44 1.76 -10.41
C SER A 931 48.92 1.05 -9.14
N ARG A 932 48.60 1.64 -7.98
CA ARG A 932 48.96 1.13 -6.66
C ARG A 932 47.83 0.28 -6.06
N SER A 933 48.24 -0.73 -5.28
CA SER A 933 47.41 -1.84 -4.81
C SER A 933 46.34 -1.45 -3.78
N LEU A 934 45.12 -2.00 -3.90
CA LEU A 934 44.07 -1.96 -2.89
C LEU A 934 43.72 -3.39 -2.46
N VAL A 935 43.75 -3.66 -1.15
CA VAL A 935 43.43 -4.97 -0.56
C VAL A 935 41.97 -5.02 -0.10
N CYS A 936 41.40 -6.20 -0.29
CA CYS A 936 40.04 -6.64 -0.01
C CYS A 936 39.88 -7.13 1.45
N LEU A 937 38.78 -6.77 2.13
CA LEU A 937 38.44 -7.30 3.46
C LEU A 937 37.66 -8.60 3.32
N ASN A 938 38.32 -9.74 3.51
CA ASN A 938 37.80 -10.98 4.13
C ASN A 938 38.87 -12.11 4.13
N TRP A 939 40.03 -11.88 4.73
CA TRP A 939 40.99 -12.94 5.08
C TRP A 939 41.47 -12.82 6.53
N PRO A 940 41.96 -13.92 7.14
CA PRO A 940 42.36 -13.97 8.56
C PRO A 940 43.45 -12.95 8.89
N THR A 941 43.32 -12.40 10.09
CA THR A 941 43.80 -11.09 10.55
C THR A 941 45.30 -10.87 10.71
N GLU A 942 46.19 -11.78 10.33
CA GLU A 942 47.56 -11.71 10.87
C GLU A 942 48.62 -10.99 10.03
N LYS A 943 48.42 -10.72 8.74
CA LYS A 943 49.36 -9.86 8.00
C LYS A 943 48.64 -9.12 6.91
N LEU A 944 48.37 -7.84 7.11
CA LEU A 944 48.46 -6.76 6.11
C LEU A 944 47.91 -5.45 6.71
N GLN A 945 48.71 -4.38 6.67
CA GLN A 945 48.29 -3.05 7.14
C GLN A 945 47.33 -2.37 6.14
N PRO A 946 46.40 -1.53 6.63
CA PRO A 946 45.38 -0.90 5.80
C PRO A 946 45.92 0.23 4.93
N TYR A 947 45.36 0.35 3.72
CA TYR A 947 45.70 1.37 2.74
C TYR A 947 45.00 2.71 3.06
N GLN A 948 45.73 3.83 3.00
CA GLN A 948 45.21 5.17 3.29
C GLN A 948 44.83 5.89 1.97
N GLY A 949 43.58 5.71 1.50
CA GLY A 949 43.00 6.50 0.39
C GLY A 949 41.86 5.82 -0.39
N ASN A 950 40.97 6.62 -1.00
CA ASN A 950 39.78 6.13 -1.74
C ASN A 950 40.14 5.50 -3.11
N PRO A 951 39.54 4.35 -3.49
CA PRO A 951 39.78 3.69 -4.78
C PRO A 951 39.39 4.49 -6.02
N GLN A 952 40.18 4.37 -7.10
CA GLN A 952 39.78 4.82 -8.44
C GLN A 952 39.06 3.69 -9.22
N PRO A 953 38.17 4.00 -10.18
CA PRO A 953 37.35 3.01 -10.88
C PRO A 953 38.13 1.93 -11.65
N SER A 954 39.32 2.27 -12.17
CA SER A 954 40.21 1.34 -12.88
C SER A 954 40.80 0.28 -11.96
N ASP A 955 41.14 0.65 -10.73
CA ASP A 955 41.75 -0.24 -9.75
C ASP A 955 40.74 -1.28 -9.25
N ALA A 956 39.49 -0.86 -9.10
CA ALA A 956 38.37 -1.73 -8.74
C ALA A 956 38.09 -2.78 -9.83
N LEU A 957 38.18 -2.39 -11.11
CA LEU A 957 37.94 -3.30 -12.24
C LEU A 957 39.07 -4.33 -12.37
N TRP A 958 40.31 -3.89 -12.20
CA TRP A 958 41.50 -4.77 -12.31
C TRP A 958 41.57 -5.78 -11.16
N LEU A 959 41.31 -5.36 -9.92
CA LEU A 959 41.27 -6.26 -8.75
C LEU A 959 40.16 -7.29 -8.87
N LEU A 960 39.00 -6.89 -9.40
CA LEU A 960 37.91 -7.79 -9.70
C LEU A 960 38.33 -8.81 -10.77
N GLN A 961 38.95 -8.36 -11.86
CA GLN A 961 39.36 -9.24 -12.96
C GLN A 961 40.42 -10.27 -12.52
N ARG A 962 41.37 -9.87 -11.66
CA ARG A 962 42.40 -10.76 -11.14
C ARG A 962 41.86 -11.78 -10.14
N CYS A 963 40.96 -11.34 -9.24
CA CYS A 963 40.21 -12.24 -8.35
C CYS A 963 39.41 -13.29 -9.12
N LEU A 964 38.79 -12.88 -10.23
CA LEU A 964 38.01 -13.76 -11.09
C LEU A 964 38.89 -14.77 -11.85
N HIS A 965 40.09 -14.37 -12.26
CA HIS A 965 41.04 -15.25 -12.94
C HIS A 965 41.66 -16.30 -12.01
N ASP A 966 42.07 -15.90 -10.80
CA ASP A 966 42.77 -16.79 -9.86
C ASP A 966 41.84 -17.82 -9.20
N ASN A 967 40.58 -17.44 -8.93
CA ASN A 967 39.64 -18.30 -8.21
C ASN A 967 38.65 -19.03 -9.14
N TRP A 968 38.49 -18.59 -10.39
CA TRP A 968 37.64 -19.24 -11.40
C TRP A 968 38.37 -19.39 -12.76
N PRO A 969 39.52 -20.09 -12.81
CA PRO A 969 40.42 -20.13 -13.98
C PRO A 969 39.85 -20.89 -15.19
N MET A 970 38.75 -21.63 -15.01
CA MET A 970 38.06 -22.36 -16.08
C MET A 970 36.93 -21.52 -16.72
N GLY A 971 36.72 -20.28 -16.27
CA GLY A 971 35.58 -19.46 -16.65
C GLY A 971 34.29 -19.81 -15.90
N GLY A 972 33.29 -18.93 -16.01
CA GLY A 972 32.02 -19.02 -15.28
C GLY A 972 31.16 -17.77 -15.46
N VAL A 973 29.92 -17.79 -14.99
CA VAL A 973 29.05 -16.60 -15.01
C VAL A 973 28.97 -16.04 -13.61
N VAL A 974 29.51 -14.85 -13.39
CA VAL A 974 29.48 -14.17 -12.09
C VAL A 974 28.43 -13.07 -12.11
N PHE A 975 27.60 -13.07 -11.09
CA PHE A 975 26.58 -12.06 -10.85
C PHE A 975 27.13 -10.99 -9.91
N ILE A 976 27.25 -9.76 -10.38
CA ILE A 976 27.75 -8.64 -9.56
C ILE A 976 26.55 -7.85 -9.04
N GLY A 977 26.04 -8.27 -7.87
CA GLY A 977 24.94 -7.63 -7.16
C GLY A 977 24.32 -8.55 -6.11
N ASP A 978 23.45 -8.00 -5.25
CA ASP A 978 22.58 -8.80 -4.36
C ASP A 978 21.37 -9.30 -5.17
N PRO A 979 21.26 -10.61 -5.47
CA PRO A 979 20.25 -11.15 -6.39
C PRO A 979 18.81 -10.91 -5.91
N SER A 980 18.64 -10.75 -4.60
CA SER A 980 17.32 -10.54 -3.99
C SER A 980 16.78 -9.11 -4.17
N LYS A 981 17.65 -8.15 -4.50
CA LYS A 981 17.33 -6.71 -4.55
C LYS A 981 17.07 -6.14 -5.95
N PHE A 982 17.45 -6.85 -7.01
CA PHE A 982 17.47 -6.30 -8.38
C PHE A 982 16.82 -7.21 -9.44
N ILE A 983 15.65 -7.77 -9.15
CA ILE A 983 14.95 -8.75 -10.02
C ILE A 983 14.24 -8.09 -11.24
N TRP A 984 14.21 -6.75 -11.33
CA TRP A 984 13.36 -6.00 -12.28
C TRP A 984 14.11 -5.24 -13.38
N ARG A 985 15.45 -5.39 -13.49
CA ARG A 985 16.23 -4.87 -14.62
C ARG A 985 16.50 -6.02 -15.59
N LEU A 986 16.18 -5.83 -16.86
CA LEU A 986 16.60 -6.74 -17.95
C LEU A 986 18.12 -6.65 -18.20
N ASP A 987 18.77 -5.60 -17.69
CA ASP A 987 20.20 -5.31 -17.85
C ASP A 987 20.98 -5.78 -16.60
N ASN A 988 20.76 -7.03 -16.17
CA ASN A 988 21.62 -7.62 -15.15
C ASN A 988 22.96 -7.95 -15.79
N PHE A 989 24.04 -7.36 -15.28
CA PHE A 989 25.41 -7.64 -15.73
C PHE A 989 25.83 -9.03 -15.28
N TRP A 990 25.44 -10.03 -16.08
CA TRP A 990 26.06 -11.35 -16.04
C TRP A 990 27.36 -11.23 -16.81
N VAL A 991 28.47 -11.15 -16.08
CA VAL A 991 29.78 -11.17 -16.73
C VAL A 991 30.12 -12.64 -16.96
N LYS A 992 30.04 -13.04 -18.23
CA LYS A 992 30.52 -14.35 -18.67
C LYS A 992 32.04 -14.26 -18.74
N LEU A 993 32.70 -14.92 -17.80
CA LEU A 993 34.15 -15.01 -17.74
C LEU A 993 34.57 -16.03 -18.79
N TRP A 994 35.00 -15.54 -19.93
CA TRP A 994 35.61 -16.36 -20.97
C TRP A 994 37.10 -16.52 -20.69
N LYS A 995 37.65 -17.62 -21.21
CA LYS A 995 39.07 -17.89 -21.21
C LYS A 995 39.78 -17.02 -22.25
#